data_AF-A0A932KTW1-F1
#
_entry.id   AF-A0A932KTW1-F1
#
_cell.length_a   1.000
_cell.length_b   1.000
_cell.length_c   1.000
_cell.angle_alpha   90.00
_cell.angle_beta   90.00
_cell.angle_gamma   90.00
#
_symmetry.space_group_name_H-M   'P 1'
#
loop_
_entity.id
_entity.type
_entity.pdbx_description
1 polymer ?
#
loop_
_entity_poly.entity_id
_entity_poly.type
_entity_poly.pdbx_seq_one_letter_code
_entity_poly.pdbx_strand_id
1 'polypeptide(L)'
;MPGLGASFGRGAMTNHFIDMKNADVIVIMGSNFAENHPVGFQWVMEAVEKNNALLIHVDPRFTRTSSVAHKHVPMRSGSDIAFLGGMINHLLAGGKIDRDYVANYTNAPFIISDKYAFTEGVFSGLDAEKRSYNPESWQYEKGPDGKPKLDPTLNHPRSVFQLLKAHYSRYDIETVVKITGTRKEDVLFVYDAMASTSVPDRSGFFAYAMGWTQHSNGVQHIRTAAMIQLLLGNMGVPGGGINALRGHANVQGATDLAVLFHDLPGYLGLPAQGAHANLKEYLDKGPKAGFWVNRPAFVVSLLKAWYGDAARKENDFCFDYLPKSKGEHSFQQAFNVMAQGKIKGAVCLGQNPMGAGPNAAQMFAGLSKLDWLVSIDLFVNETAEFWKSHQTGGLGHTADPAAIKTEVFVFPAATVVEKSGSLTNSGRWIQWHEQGPKSPGDAKTDAVFTIRLGQALKKLYAGSAEKKDRPILDMTWDYGEKEEEIPARVLKEINGYAVKDVLKDGKAVVKAGEQLPSFIFMRDDGSTAGGCWIYTGVFAKENKAASRKADKPGEGIGSNLGWSFAWPANRRILYNRASADLAGKPRSDRKKVIWWDANAENPDGKKGKWAGLDVPDFGATMAPDAKPSDKGLFVGIGGMHPFIMNPEGRGRLFAAALKDGPFPEHYEPVETPVENVLSKQKSSPVAKIYKSDKNPIGTADKYPYVLTTYRLTEHHLAGAMTRNLPWLAELMPNL
;
A
#
# COMPACT_ATOMS: atom_id res chain seq x y z
N MET A 1 -1.02 0.13 2.38
CA MET A 1 -1.74 -1.10 2.80
C MET A 1 -1.14 -1.65 4.10
N PRO A 2 -1.74 -1.36 5.27
CA PRO A 2 -1.18 -1.76 6.56
C PRO A 2 -0.96 -3.28 6.73
N GLY A 3 -1.84 -4.12 6.15
CA GLY A 3 -1.72 -5.57 6.25
C GLY A 3 -0.43 -6.13 5.66
N LEU A 4 -0.11 -5.77 4.41
CA LEU A 4 1.15 -6.16 3.77
C LEU A 4 2.37 -5.51 4.42
N GLY A 5 2.25 -4.24 4.82
CA GLY A 5 3.30 -3.53 5.54
C GLY A 5 3.70 -4.24 6.83
N ALA A 6 2.71 -4.70 7.61
CA ALA A 6 2.95 -5.45 8.83
C ALA A 6 3.55 -6.84 8.57
N SER A 7 3.14 -7.51 7.48
CA SER A 7 3.67 -8.83 7.09
C SER A 7 5.09 -8.79 6.54
N PHE A 8 5.36 -7.93 5.57
CA PHE A 8 6.54 -8.00 4.72
C PHE A 8 7.43 -6.76 4.82
N GLY A 9 6.97 -5.73 5.53
CA GLY A 9 7.67 -4.46 5.71
C GLY A 9 7.41 -3.43 4.60
N ARG A 10 6.61 -3.75 3.56
CA ARG A 10 6.09 -2.76 2.59
C ARG A 10 4.61 -3.00 2.28
N GLY A 11 3.88 -1.93 2.04
CA GLY A 11 2.45 -1.96 1.72
C GLY A 11 2.12 -2.11 0.23
N ALA A 12 3.11 -2.47 -0.60
CA ALA A 12 2.98 -2.46 -2.05
C ALA A 12 2.50 -3.80 -2.64
N MET A 13 2.00 -3.80 -3.88
CA MET A 13 1.91 -5.01 -4.71
C MET A 13 3.32 -5.59 -4.83
N THR A 14 3.45 -6.90 -4.60
CA THR A 14 4.77 -7.51 -4.44
C THR A 14 5.42 -7.83 -5.78
N ASN A 15 4.61 -8.19 -6.77
CA ASN A 15 5.04 -8.51 -8.13
C ASN A 15 4.48 -7.45 -9.11
N HIS A 16 4.27 -7.79 -10.37
CA HIS A 16 3.71 -6.89 -11.39
C HIS A 16 2.82 -7.65 -12.38
N PHE A 17 2.06 -6.94 -13.22
CA PHE A 17 1.08 -7.55 -14.13
C PHE A 17 1.67 -8.66 -15.03
N ILE A 18 2.78 -8.37 -15.71
CA ILE A 18 3.40 -9.32 -16.65
C ILE A 18 3.85 -10.62 -15.95
N ASP A 19 4.27 -10.55 -14.69
CA ASP A 19 4.74 -11.72 -13.94
C ASP A 19 3.62 -12.74 -13.65
N MET A 20 2.35 -12.31 -13.71
CA MET A 20 1.20 -13.20 -13.46
C MET A 20 1.15 -14.39 -14.43
N LYS A 21 1.72 -14.24 -15.64
CA LYS A 21 1.82 -15.32 -16.64
C LYS A 21 2.58 -16.55 -16.14
N ASN A 22 3.45 -16.35 -15.14
CA ASN A 22 4.32 -17.39 -14.61
C ASN A 22 3.63 -18.25 -13.54
N ALA A 23 2.38 -17.98 -13.15
CA ALA A 23 1.69 -18.66 -12.06
C ALA A 23 1.19 -20.06 -12.44
N ASP A 24 1.10 -20.96 -11.45
CA ASP A 24 0.48 -22.28 -11.59
C ASP A 24 -0.94 -22.32 -11.02
N VAL A 25 -1.22 -21.49 -10.02
CA VAL A 25 -2.54 -21.38 -9.37
C VAL A 25 -2.85 -19.91 -9.13
N ILE A 26 -4.02 -19.48 -9.59
CA ILE A 26 -4.46 -18.08 -9.52
C ILE A 26 -5.78 -18.05 -8.76
N VAL A 27 -5.78 -17.44 -7.59
CA VAL A 27 -7.00 -17.20 -6.81
C VAL A 27 -7.33 -15.71 -6.85
N ILE A 28 -8.40 -15.39 -7.57
CA ILE A 28 -8.96 -14.04 -7.57
C ILE A 28 -10.05 -14.00 -6.50
N MET A 29 -9.78 -13.27 -5.42
CA MET A 29 -10.66 -13.19 -4.25
C MET A 29 -10.59 -11.77 -3.69
N GLY A 30 -11.74 -11.15 -3.49
CA GLY A 30 -11.80 -9.71 -3.15
C GLY A 30 -11.47 -8.79 -4.34
N SER A 31 -11.60 -9.28 -5.58
CA SER A 31 -11.44 -8.51 -6.81
C SER A 31 -12.31 -9.09 -7.92
N ASN A 32 -12.86 -8.22 -8.78
CA ASN A 32 -13.39 -8.62 -10.08
C ASN A 32 -12.40 -8.14 -11.15
N PHE A 33 -11.34 -8.93 -11.37
CA PHE A 33 -10.15 -8.52 -12.14
C PHE A 33 -10.50 -8.20 -13.60
N ALA A 34 -11.22 -9.08 -14.30
CA ALA A 34 -11.53 -8.91 -15.72
C ALA A 34 -12.31 -7.61 -16.02
N GLU A 35 -13.03 -7.06 -15.05
CA GLU A 35 -13.77 -5.80 -15.22
C GLU A 35 -12.98 -4.58 -14.77
N ASN A 36 -12.26 -4.69 -13.64
CA ASN A 36 -11.60 -3.53 -13.03
C ASN A 36 -10.18 -3.30 -13.53
N HIS A 37 -9.55 -4.33 -14.10
CA HIS A 37 -8.18 -4.29 -14.62
C HIS A 37 -8.07 -5.12 -15.91
N PRO A 38 -8.95 -4.92 -16.92
CA PRO A 38 -9.10 -5.81 -18.07
C PRO A 38 -7.79 -6.05 -18.83
N VAL A 39 -7.01 -4.99 -19.05
CA VAL A 39 -5.72 -5.12 -19.75
C VAL A 39 -4.68 -5.85 -18.89
N GLY A 40 -4.71 -5.69 -17.56
CA GLY A 40 -3.84 -6.48 -16.68
C GLY A 40 -4.21 -7.97 -16.67
N PHE A 41 -5.50 -8.27 -16.83
CA PHE A 41 -6.05 -9.63 -16.82
C PHE A 41 -5.58 -10.47 -18.01
N GLN A 42 -5.09 -9.87 -19.09
CA GLN A 42 -4.47 -10.60 -20.21
C GLN A 42 -3.37 -11.56 -19.74
N TRP A 43 -2.60 -11.18 -18.70
CA TRP A 43 -1.51 -12.02 -18.18
C TRP A 43 -2.00 -13.16 -17.30
N VAL A 44 -3.21 -13.04 -16.73
CA VAL A 44 -3.90 -14.17 -16.11
C VAL A 44 -4.30 -15.18 -17.18
N MET A 45 -4.89 -14.71 -18.28
CA MET A 45 -5.23 -15.58 -19.41
C MET A 45 -4.00 -16.21 -20.05
N GLU A 46 -2.90 -15.47 -20.19
CA GLU A 46 -1.64 -16.05 -20.67
C GLU A 46 -1.13 -17.18 -19.76
N ALA A 47 -1.27 -17.05 -18.44
CA ALA A 47 -0.94 -18.13 -17.50
C ALA A 47 -1.82 -19.37 -17.74
N VAL A 48 -3.13 -19.16 -17.94
CA VAL A 48 -4.08 -20.25 -18.20
C VAL A 48 -3.75 -20.95 -19.51
N GLU A 49 -3.61 -20.19 -20.60
CA GLU A 49 -3.49 -20.71 -21.96
C GLU A 49 -2.10 -21.29 -22.26
N LYS A 50 -1.03 -20.69 -21.71
CA LYS A 50 0.36 -21.04 -22.06
C LYS A 50 1.13 -21.74 -20.93
N ASN A 51 0.69 -21.59 -19.68
CA ASN A 51 1.33 -22.21 -18.51
C ASN A 51 0.41 -23.18 -17.76
N ASN A 52 -0.76 -23.49 -18.31
CA ASN A 52 -1.77 -24.38 -17.71
C ASN A 52 -2.14 -24.00 -16.26
N ALA A 53 -2.17 -22.70 -15.97
CA ALA A 53 -2.48 -22.21 -14.63
C ALA A 53 -3.96 -22.48 -14.27
N LEU A 54 -4.22 -22.93 -13.05
CA LEU A 54 -5.58 -23.06 -12.54
C LEU A 54 -6.12 -21.71 -12.06
N LEU A 55 -7.02 -21.11 -12.83
CA LEU A 55 -7.78 -19.91 -12.46
C LEU A 55 -9.05 -20.22 -11.64
N ILE A 56 -9.13 -19.68 -10.42
CA ILE A 56 -10.25 -19.77 -9.49
C ILE A 56 -10.73 -18.36 -9.13
N HIS A 57 -12.05 -18.15 -9.12
CA HIS A 57 -12.66 -16.89 -8.69
C HIS A 57 -13.60 -17.12 -7.50
N VAL A 58 -13.27 -16.49 -6.36
CA VAL A 58 -14.06 -16.54 -5.12
C VAL A 58 -14.74 -15.18 -4.92
N ASP A 59 -16.04 -15.12 -5.19
CA ASP A 59 -16.84 -13.88 -5.12
C ASP A 59 -18.31 -14.22 -4.83
N PRO A 60 -19.03 -13.41 -4.02
CA PRO A 60 -20.49 -13.58 -3.81
C PRO A 60 -21.30 -13.61 -5.11
N ARG A 61 -20.79 -13.03 -6.19
CA ARG A 61 -21.49 -12.90 -7.47
C ARG A 61 -20.75 -13.69 -8.55
N PHE A 62 -21.51 -14.19 -9.51
CA PHE A 62 -20.94 -14.62 -10.79
C PHE A 62 -20.71 -13.38 -11.66
N THR A 63 -19.46 -13.10 -11.99
CA THR A 63 -19.00 -11.88 -12.69
C THR A 63 -18.38 -12.20 -14.05
N ARG A 64 -17.95 -11.19 -14.83
CA ARG A 64 -17.17 -11.43 -16.06
C ARG A 64 -15.85 -12.15 -15.79
N THR A 65 -15.23 -11.95 -14.62
CA THR A 65 -14.08 -12.77 -14.17
C THR A 65 -14.48 -14.24 -13.97
N SER A 66 -15.66 -14.49 -13.41
CA SER A 66 -16.16 -15.85 -13.18
C SER A 66 -16.41 -16.60 -14.49
N SER A 67 -16.84 -15.89 -15.54
CA SER A 67 -17.18 -16.47 -16.84
C SER A 67 -16.02 -17.17 -17.55
N VAL A 68 -14.79 -16.83 -17.19
CA VAL A 68 -13.55 -17.38 -17.76
C VAL A 68 -12.71 -18.14 -16.74
N ALA A 69 -13.17 -18.23 -15.49
CA ALA A 69 -12.49 -19.02 -14.46
C ALA A 69 -12.82 -20.50 -14.64
N HIS A 70 -11.87 -21.39 -14.32
CA HIS A 70 -12.15 -22.83 -14.27
C HIS A 70 -13.15 -23.17 -13.17
N LYS A 71 -13.16 -22.36 -12.10
CA LYS A 71 -14.10 -22.52 -10.98
C LYS A 71 -14.51 -21.17 -10.42
N HIS A 72 -15.82 -20.93 -10.37
CA HIS A 72 -16.43 -19.93 -9.50
C HIS A 72 -16.82 -20.58 -8.17
N VAL A 73 -16.52 -19.88 -7.07
CA VAL A 73 -16.81 -20.30 -5.71
C VAL A 73 -17.59 -19.18 -5.02
N PRO A 74 -18.91 -19.32 -4.81
CA PRO A 74 -19.70 -18.30 -4.13
C PRO A 74 -19.36 -18.25 -2.64
N MET A 75 -19.31 -17.04 -2.09
CA MET A 75 -19.06 -16.80 -0.67
C MET A 75 -19.79 -15.54 -0.21
N ARG A 76 -20.39 -15.57 0.99
CA ARG A 76 -21.03 -14.40 1.60
C ARG A 76 -20.04 -13.23 1.77
N SER A 77 -20.51 -11.99 1.57
CA SER A 77 -19.68 -10.80 1.84
C SER A 77 -19.36 -10.69 3.34
N GLY A 78 -18.09 -10.43 3.67
CA GLY A 78 -17.63 -10.27 5.05
C GLY A 78 -17.18 -11.57 5.73
N SER A 79 -17.16 -12.71 5.03
CA SER A 79 -16.69 -14.00 5.58
C SER A 79 -15.29 -14.42 5.08
N ASP A 80 -14.52 -13.51 4.48
CA ASP A 80 -13.23 -13.82 3.87
C ASP A 80 -12.20 -14.38 4.87
N ILE A 81 -12.14 -13.86 6.10
CA ILE A 81 -11.23 -14.39 7.13
C ILE A 81 -11.60 -15.83 7.49
N ALA A 82 -12.90 -16.17 7.56
CA ALA A 82 -13.30 -17.55 7.83
C ALA A 82 -12.83 -18.50 6.73
N PHE A 83 -13.03 -18.13 5.46
CA PHE A 83 -12.53 -18.91 4.33
C PHE A 83 -11.00 -19.04 4.33
N LEU A 84 -10.27 -17.93 4.44
CA LEU A 84 -8.81 -17.97 4.41
C LEU A 84 -8.22 -18.64 5.68
N GLY A 85 -8.87 -18.47 6.83
CA GLY A 85 -8.49 -19.11 8.08
C GLY A 85 -8.67 -20.62 8.03
N GLY A 86 -9.73 -21.10 7.38
CA GLY A 86 -9.90 -22.51 7.07
C GLY A 86 -8.79 -23.05 6.17
N MET A 87 -8.32 -22.27 5.19
CA MET A 87 -7.17 -22.65 4.36
C MET A 87 -5.91 -22.80 5.21
N ILE A 88 -5.65 -21.86 6.13
CA ILE A 88 -4.50 -21.97 7.05
C ILE A 88 -4.59 -23.26 7.88
N ASN A 89 -5.77 -23.56 8.43
CA ASN A 89 -6.00 -24.80 9.17
C ASN A 89 -5.71 -26.04 8.30
N HIS A 90 -6.25 -26.09 7.07
CA HIS A 90 -6.04 -27.18 6.11
C HIS A 90 -4.57 -27.40 5.79
N LEU A 91 -3.83 -26.33 5.49
CA LEU A 91 -2.40 -26.41 5.17
C LEU A 91 -1.58 -26.94 6.37
N LEU A 92 -1.88 -26.46 7.58
CA LEU A 92 -1.17 -26.85 8.80
C LEU A 92 -1.50 -28.27 9.24
N ALA A 93 -2.77 -28.68 9.16
CA ALA A 93 -3.22 -30.02 9.52
C ALA A 93 -2.75 -31.07 8.51
N GLY A 94 -2.76 -30.74 7.21
CA GLY A 94 -2.30 -31.62 6.13
C GLY A 94 -0.80 -31.62 5.89
N GLY A 95 -0.02 -30.82 6.63
CA GLY A 95 1.43 -30.68 6.42
C GLY A 95 1.80 -30.10 5.05
N LYS A 96 0.88 -29.38 4.40
CA LYS A 96 1.03 -28.80 3.05
C LYS A 96 1.63 -27.40 3.13
N ILE A 97 2.80 -27.31 3.74
CA ILE A 97 3.55 -26.06 3.87
C ILE A 97 4.98 -26.26 3.39
N ASP A 98 5.60 -25.17 2.95
CA ASP A 98 7.02 -25.14 2.68
C ASP A 98 7.79 -24.98 3.99
N ARG A 99 8.05 -26.10 4.66
CA ARG A 99 8.56 -26.09 6.04
C ARG A 99 9.90 -25.36 6.17
N ASP A 100 10.79 -25.51 5.19
CA ASP A 100 12.10 -24.86 5.19
C ASP A 100 11.96 -23.35 5.00
N TYR A 101 11.09 -22.90 4.08
CA TYR A 101 10.75 -21.49 3.95
C TYR A 101 10.15 -20.93 5.24
N VAL A 102 9.20 -21.65 5.84
CA VAL A 102 8.51 -21.22 7.06
C VAL A 102 9.50 -21.05 8.21
N ALA A 103 10.35 -22.05 8.45
CA ALA A 103 11.34 -22.01 9.54
C ALA A 103 12.40 -20.90 9.32
N ASN A 104 12.79 -20.67 8.08
CA ASN A 104 13.94 -19.81 7.78
C ASN A 104 13.59 -18.41 7.29
N TYR A 105 12.43 -18.12 6.73
CA TYR A 105 12.12 -16.80 6.16
C TYR A 105 10.94 -16.11 6.84
N THR A 106 10.30 -16.78 7.79
CA THR A 106 9.22 -16.21 8.59
C THR A 106 9.59 -16.08 10.07
N ASN A 107 8.71 -15.46 10.85
CA ASN A 107 8.82 -15.42 12.30
C ASN A 107 8.20 -16.64 13.01
N ALA A 108 7.86 -17.72 12.29
CA ALA A 108 7.39 -18.99 12.85
C ALA A 108 8.17 -19.51 14.07
N PRO A 109 9.53 -19.49 14.10
CA PRO A 109 10.27 -19.99 15.25
C PRO A 109 10.31 -19.05 16.46
N PHE A 110 9.86 -17.79 16.34
CA PHE A 110 9.98 -16.81 17.42
C PHE A 110 9.05 -17.17 18.57
N ILE A 111 9.53 -17.05 19.81
CA ILE A 111 8.76 -17.34 21.02
C ILE A 111 8.00 -16.09 21.47
N ILE A 112 6.69 -16.22 21.70
CA ILE A 112 5.81 -15.13 22.17
C ILE A 112 5.69 -15.17 23.70
N SER A 113 5.70 -13.99 24.34
CA SER A 113 5.51 -13.82 25.78
C SER A 113 4.34 -14.65 26.29
N ASP A 114 4.52 -15.35 27.41
CA ASP A 114 3.48 -16.08 28.17
C ASP A 114 2.22 -15.26 28.48
N LYS A 115 2.32 -13.93 28.56
CA LYS A 115 1.20 -13.00 28.77
C LYS A 115 0.25 -12.89 27.58
N TYR A 116 0.65 -13.29 26.37
CA TYR A 116 -0.26 -13.31 25.23
C TYR A 116 -1.34 -14.38 25.43
N ALA A 117 -2.60 -13.96 25.32
CA ALA A 117 -3.76 -14.83 25.33
C ALA A 117 -4.75 -14.43 24.24
N PHE A 118 -5.58 -15.40 23.85
CA PHE A 118 -6.73 -15.20 22.98
C PHE A 118 -7.87 -16.06 23.52
N THR A 119 -9.01 -15.44 23.82
CA THR A 119 -10.15 -16.10 24.44
C THR A 119 -11.43 -15.53 23.84
N GLU A 120 -12.31 -16.39 23.33
CA GLU A 120 -13.67 -16.01 22.87
C GLU A 120 -13.71 -14.80 21.92
N GLY A 121 -12.77 -14.72 20.97
CA GLY A 121 -12.74 -13.64 19.97
C GLY A 121 -12.08 -12.35 20.48
N VAL A 122 -11.35 -12.40 21.60
CA VAL A 122 -10.67 -11.24 22.17
C VAL A 122 -9.23 -11.58 22.51
N PHE A 123 -8.30 -10.72 22.10
CA PHE A 123 -6.88 -10.84 22.47
C PHE A 123 -6.62 -10.28 23.87
N SER A 124 -5.50 -10.64 24.50
CA SER A 124 -5.07 -10.01 25.75
C SER A 124 -4.83 -8.51 25.56
N GLY A 125 -5.34 -7.69 26.48
CA GLY A 125 -5.13 -6.23 26.52
C GLY A 125 -6.27 -5.37 25.96
N LEU A 126 -7.48 -5.90 25.75
CA LEU A 126 -8.63 -5.09 25.30
C LEU A 126 -9.07 -4.09 26.38
N ASP A 127 -9.12 -2.82 26.01
CA ASP A 127 -9.91 -1.79 26.68
C ASP A 127 -11.22 -1.62 25.90
N ALA A 128 -12.30 -2.19 26.43
CA ALA A 128 -13.59 -2.24 25.76
C ALA A 128 -14.25 -0.86 25.63
N GLU A 129 -14.02 0.03 26.61
CA GLU A 129 -14.56 1.39 26.60
C GLU A 129 -13.87 2.23 25.51
N LYS A 130 -12.54 2.13 25.41
CA LYS A 130 -11.77 2.84 24.39
C LYS A 130 -11.79 2.17 23.02
N ARG A 131 -12.30 0.93 22.93
CA ARG A 131 -12.30 0.11 21.71
C ARG A 131 -10.89 0.00 21.13
N SER A 132 -9.93 -0.33 21.99
CA SER A 132 -8.51 -0.40 21.63
C SER A 132 -7.78 -1.47 22.45
N TYR A 133 -6.71 -2.03 21.90
CA TYR A 133 -5.84 -2.96 22.61
C TYR A 133 -4.55 -2.30 23.11
N ASN A 134 -4.04 -2.75 24.27
CA ASN A 134 -2.64 -2.61 24.66
C ASN A 134 -1.85 -3.83 24.13
N PRO A 135 -0.91 -3.65 23.17
CA PRO A 135 -0.17 -4.74 22.53
C PRO A 135 1.06 -5.22 23.32
N GLU A 136 1.26 -4.80 24.58
CA GLU A 136 2.41 -5.19 25.41
C GLU A 136 2.58 -6.71 25.57
N SER A 137 1.46 -7.44 25.65
CA SER A 137 1.50 -8.90 25.76
C SER A 137 1.85 -9.60 24.44
N TRP A 138 1.76 -8.89 23.30
CA TRP A 138 1.95 -9.46 21.96
C TRP A 138 3.42 -9.40 21.51
N GLN A 139 4.37 -9.31 22.43
CA GLN A 139 5.78 -9.17 22.10
C GLN A 139 6.50 -10.51 22.07
N TYR A 140 7.59 -10.58 21.30
CA TYR A 140 8.51 -11.71 21.40
C TYR A 140 9.13 -11.75 22.79
N GLU A 141 9.29 -12.94 23.34
CA GLU A 141 10.12 -13.17 24.52
C GLU A 141 11.58 -12.89 24.15
N LYS A 142 12.28 -12.12 25.00
CA LYS A 142 13.68 -11.74 24.76
C LYS A 142 14.62 -12.58 25.62
N GLY A 143 15.78 -12.91 25.07
CA GLY A 143 16.90 -13.47 25.82
C GLY A 143 17.66 -12.42 26.63
N PRO A 144 18.68 -12.83 27.41
CA PRO A 144 19.54 -11.91 28.17
C PRO A 144 20.27 -10.86 27.31
N ASP A 145 20.48 -11.16 26.03
CA ASP A 145 21.09 -10.26 25.03
C ASP A 145 20.08 -9.26 24.42
N GLY A 146 18.83 -9.28 24.87
CA GLY A 146 17.75 -8.43 24.36
C GLY A 146 17.20 -8.85 23.00
N LYS A 147 17.68 -9.95 22.39
CA LYS A 147 17.18 -10.48 21.12
C LYS A 147 16.00 -11.42 21.33
N PRO A 148 15.08 -11.54 20.37
CA PRO A 148 14.00 -12.52 20.44
C PRO A 148 14.52 -13.95 20.61
N LYS A 149 13.93 -14.73 21.51
CA LYS A 149 14.18 -16.18 21.60
C LYS A 149 13.52 -16.89 20.42
N LEU A 150 14.17 -17.92 19.90
CA LEU A 150 13.68 -18.72 18.78
C LEU A 150 13.80 -20.21 19.07
N ASP A 151 12.85 -20.99 18.57
CA ASP A 151 12.93 -22.45 18.45
C ASP A 151 12.85 -22.86 16.96
N PRO A 152 14.00 -23.13 16.31
CA PRO A 152 14.04 -23.56 14.91
C PRO A 152 13.33 -24.88 14.64
N THR A 153 13.10 -25.72 15.66
CA THR A 153 12.38 -27.00 15.49
C THR A 153 10.88 -26.82 15.32
N LEU A 154 10.37 -25.62 15.65
CA LEU A 154 8.96 -25.24 15.64
C LEU A 154 8.10 -26.01 16.65
N ASN A 155 8.67 -26.56 17.71
CA ASN A 155 7.97 -27.41 18.69
C ASN A 155 7.61 -26.68 19.99
N HIS A 156 8.29 -25.58 20.31
CA HIS A 156 8.03 -24.80 21.51
C HIS A 156 6.57 -24.35 21.51
N PRO A 157 5.80 -24.58 22.59
CA PRO A 157 4.35 -24.34 22.62
C PRO A 157 3.99 -22.86 22.44
N ARG A 158 4.94 -21.96 22.73
CA ARG A 158 4.82 -20.51 22.53
C ARG A 158 5.51 -19.98 21.27
N SER A 159 6.05 -20.86 20.43
CA SER A 159 6.50 -20.42 19.11
C SER A 159 5.30 -19.87 18.32
N VAL A 160 5.54 -18.87 17.47
CA VAL A 160 4.51 -18.34 16.56
C VAL A 160 3.84 -19.46 15.77
N PHE A 161 4.60 -20.47 15.35
CA PHE A 161 4.07 -21.63 14.62
C PHE A 161 3.03 -22.41 15.44
N GLN A 162 3.31 -22.75 16.70
CA GLN A 162 2.37 -23.50 17.53
C GLN A 162 1.15 -22.66 17.93
N LEU A 163 1.33 -21.37 18.21
CA LEU A 163 0.21 -20.46 18.47
C LEU A 163 -0.67 -20.25 17.25
N LEU A 164 -0.08 -20.21 16.04
CA LEU A 164 -0.82 -20.16 14.78
C LEU A 164 -1.70 -21.40 14.61
N LYS A 165 -1.15 -22.60 14.83
CA LYS A 165 -1.92 -23.85 14.79
C LYS A 165 -3.08 -23.84 15.79
N ALA A 166 -2.83 -23.39 17.01
CA ALA A 166 -3.87 -23.29 18.03
C ALA A 166 -4.96 -22.27 17.69
N HIS A 167 -4.61 -21.12 17.10
CA HIS A 167 -5.56 -20.07 16.73
C HIS A 167 -6.53 -20.53 15.64
N TYR A 168 -6.01 -21.19 14.60
CA TYR A 168 -6.77 -21.56 13.41
C TYR A 168 -7.41 -22.96 13.47
N SER A 169 -7.14 -23.77 14.50
CA SER A 169 -7.78 -25.08 14.66
C SER A 169 -9.31 -25.02 14.71
N ARG A 170 -9.85 -23.88 15.17
CA ARG A 170 -11.31 -23.58 15.23
C ARG A 170 -11.95 -23.39 13.86
N TYR A 171 -11.17 -23.15 12.80
CA TYR A 171 -11.65 -22.97 11.44
C TYR A 171 -11.68 -24.33 10.73
N ASP A 172 -12.38 -25.31 11.30
CA ASP A 172 -12.64 -26.58 10.63
C ASP A 172 -13.58 -26.41 9.43
N ILE A 173 -13.62 -27.43 8.57
CA ILE A 173 -14.36 -27.32 7.30
C ILE A 173 -15.86 -27.07 7.49
N GLU A 174 -16.47 -27.65 8.52
CA GLU A 174 -17.90 -27.48 8.80
C GLU A 174 -18.20 -26.07 9.30
N THR A 175 -17.34 -25.53 10.18
CA THR A 175 -17.42 -24.16 10.67
C THR A 175 -17.24 -23.15 9.53
N VAL A 176 -16.28 -23.39 8.64
CA VAL A 176 -16.07 -22.55 7.45
C VAL A 176 -17.32 -22.53 6.58
N VAL A 177 -17.82 -23.71 6.18
CA VAL A 177 -19.02 -23.85 5.34
C VAL A 177 -20.21 -23.13 5.95
N LYS A 178 -20.39 -23.24 7.28
CA LYS A 178 -21.46 -22.57 8.02
C LYS A 178 -21.34 -21.04 7.97
N ILE A 179 -20.14 -20.48 8.08
CA ILE A 179 -19.93 -19.01 8.08
C ILE A 179 -20.05 -18.44 6.66
N THR A 180 -19.45 -19.12 5.69
CA THR A 180 -19.29 -18.63 4.32
C THR A 180 -20.49 -18.88 3.43
N GLY A 181 -21.26 -19.93 3.73
CA GLY A 181 -22.30 -20.47 2.83
C GLY A 181 -21.73 -21.19 1.61
N THR A 182 -20.40 -21.37 1.54
CA THR A 182 -19.73 -22.05 0.42
C THR A 182 -19.83 -23.56 0.59
N ARG A 183 -20.08 -24.30 -0.49
CA ARG A 183 -20.13 -25.76 -0.45
C ARG A 183 -18.77 -26.36 -0.05
N LYS A 184 -18.80 -27.42 0.75
CA LYS A 184 -17.60 -28.09 1.28
C LYS A 184 -16.61 -28.48 0.19
N GLU A 185 -17.11 -29.07 -0.90
CA GLU A 185 -16.29 -29.50 -2.04
C GLU A 185 -15.62 -28.32 -2.75
N ASP A 186 -16.29 -27.16 -2.83
CA ASP A 186 -15.72 -25.97 -3.44
C ASP A 186 -14.63 -25.36 -2.54
N VAL A 187 -14.86 -25.33 -1.23
CA VAL A 187 -13.84 -24.89 -0.25
C VAL A 187 -12.59 -25.76 -0.35
N LEU A 188 -12.75 -27.08 -0.29
CA LEU A 188 -11.62 -28.02 -0.37
C LEU A 188 -10.90 -27.93 -1.70
N PHE A 189 -11.61 -27.75 -2.82
CA PHE A 189 -10.99 -27.56 -4.13
C PHE A 189 -10.02 -26.36 -4.15
N VAL A 190 -10.42 -25.21 -3.59
CA VAL A 190 -9.53 -24.03 -3.53
C VAL A 190 -8.36 -24.29 -2.59
N TYR A 191 -8.59 -24.96 -1.46
CA TYR A 191 -7.54 -25.25 -0.50
C TYR A 191 -6.49 -26.20 -1.07
N ASP A 192 -6.91 -27.27 -1.74
CA ASP A 192 -6.03 -28.25 -2.37
C ASP A 192 -5.27 -27.65 -3.56
N ALA A 193 -5.93 -26.77 -4.34
CA ALA A 193 -5.26 -26.02 -5.40
C ALA A 193 -4.10 -25.19 -4.84
N MET A 194 -4.34 -24.36 -3.82
CA MET A 194 -3.28 -23.56 -3.20
C MET A 194 -2.24 -24.42 -2.48
N ALA A 195 -2.65 -25.49 -1.79
CA ALA A 195 -1.74 -26.45 -1.16
C ALA A 195 -0.77 -27.08 -2.16
N SER A 196 -1.18 -27.26 -3.42
CA SER A 196 -0.31 -27.80 -4.47
C SER A 196 0.90 -26.91 -4.79
N THR A 197 0.91 -25.65 -4.34
CA THR A 197 2.03 -24.71 -4.51
C THR A 197 2.95 -24.67 -3.29
N SER A 198 2.83 -25.59 -2.33
CA SER A 198 3.72 -25.67 -1.16
C SER A 198 5.09 -26.28 -1.49
N VAL A 199 5.51 -26.22 -2.76
CA VAL A 199 6.75 -26.80 -3.29
C VAL A 199 7.46 -25.78 -4.17
N PRO A 200 8.81 -25.73 -4.20
CA PRO A 200 9.54 -24.66 -4.89
C PRO A 200 9.28 -24.51 -6.40
N ASP A 201 8.94 -25.60 -7.10
CA ASP A 201 8.71 -25.60 -8.55
C ASP A 201 7.35 -25.05 -8.97
N ARG A 202 6.45 -24.81 -8.01
CA ARG A 202 5.12 -24.27 -8.27
C ARG A 202 4.92 -22.98 -7.50
N SER A 203 4.16 -22.06 -8.07
CA SER A 203 3.78 -20.82 -7.41
C SER A 203 2.32 -20.50 -7.65
N GLY A 204 1.68 -19.93 -6.63
CA GLY A 204 0.35 -19.37 -6.77
C GLY A 204 0.27 -17.98 -6.16
N PHE A 205 -0.76 -17.21 -6.53
CA PHE A 205 -0.97 -15.88 -5.99
C PHE A 205 -2.44 -15.58 -5.72
N PHE A 206 -2.65 -14.65 -4.79
CA PHE A 206 -3.92 -13.96 -4.61
C PHE A 206 -3.91 -12.64 -5.36
N ALA A 207 -4.94 -12.39 -6.17
CA ALA A 207 -5.24 -11.08 -6.71
C ALA A 207 -6.48 -10.51 -6.02
N TYR A 208 -6.31 -9.37 -5.36
CA TYR A 208 -7.37 -8.69 -4.62
C TYR A 208 -7.34 -7.18 -4.87
N ALA A 209 -8.47 -6.52 -4.62
CA ALA A 209 -8.60 -5.07 -4.67
C ALA A 209 -9.50 -4.61 -3.51
N MET A 210 -10.63 -3.99 -3.79
CA MET A 210 -11.49 -3.40 -2.76
C MET A 210 -12.36 -4.39 -1.99
N GLY A 211 -12.61 -5.57 -2.57
CA GLY A 211 -13.44 -6.58 -1.91
C GLY A 211 -12.87 -7.05 -0.58
N TRP A 212 -11.57 -6.89 -0.34
CA TRP A 212 -10.93 -7.12 0.97
C TRP A 212 -10.65 -5.87 1.78
N THR A 213 -10.61 -4.68 1.18
CA THR A 213 -10.15 -3.47 1.89
C THR A 213 -11.28 -2.66 2.54
N GLN A 214 -12.50 -2.75 1.99
CA GLN A 214 -13.62 -1.93 2.43
C GLN A 214 -14.44 -2.61 3.54
N HIS A 215 -13.76 -3.05 4.59
CA HIS A 215 -14.35 -3.68 5.79
C HIS A 215 -13.72 -3.09 7.05
N SER A 216 -14.41 -3.18 8.20
CA SER A 216 -13.87 -2.72 9.49
C SER A 216 -12.58 -3.43 9.93
N ASN A 217 -12.34 -4.63 9.40
CA ASN A 217 -11.18 -5.49 9.64
C ASN A 217 -10.48 -5.88 8.31
N GLY A 218 -10.63 -5.08 7.25
CA GLY A 218 -10.07 -5.41 5.92
C GLY A 218 -8.54 -5.57 5.90
N VAL A 219 -7.83 -4.92 6.85
CA VAL A 219 -6.40 -5.14 7.08
C VAL A 219 -6.11 -6.62 7.40
N GLN A 220 -6.98 -7.28 8.16
CA GLN A 220 -6.83 -8.67 8.57
C GLN A 220 -7.20 -9.67 7.46
N HIS A 221 -8.11 -9.32 6.55
CA HIS A 221 -8.37 -10.13 5.35
C HIS A 221 -7.05 -10.33 4.56
N ILE A 222 -6.37 -9.22 4.30
CA ILE A 222 -5.10 -9.19 3.58
C ILE A 222 -3.99 -9.90 4.34
N ARG A 223 -3.96 -9.75 5.68
CA ARG A 223 -3.01 -10.48 6.52
C ARG A 223 -3.17 -11.97 6.42
N THR A 224 -4.40 -12.48 6.38
CA THR A 224 -4.67 -13.91 6.27
C THR A 224 -4.12 -14.47 4.97
N ALA A 225 -4.36 -13.79 3.85
CA ALA A 225 -3.78 -14.15 2.54
C ALA A 225 -2.23 -14.06 2.53
N ALA A 226 -1.68 -13.02 3.16
CA ALA A 226 -0.23 -12.87 3.30
C ALA A 226 0.39 -14.03 4.12
N MET A 227 -0.30 -14.51 5.16
CA MET A 227 0.14 -15.66 5.96
C MET A 227 0.13 -16.93 5.13
N ILE A 228 -0.92 -17.17 4.33
CA ILE A 228 -0.98 -18.30 3.40
C ILE A 228 0.21 -18.28 2.45
N GLN A 229 0.52 -17.14 1.82
CA GLN A 229 1.65 -17.07 0.89
C GLN A 229 3.02 -17.29 1.57
N LEU A 230 3.17 -16.93 2.85
CA LEU A 230 4.36 -17.26 3.64
C LEU A 230 4.42 -18.74 3.98
N LEU A 231 3.30 -19.39 4.30
CA LEU A 231 3.23 -20.83 4.58
C LEU A 231 3.54 -21.66 3.33
N LEU A 232 3.14 -21.19 2.15
CA LEU A 232 3.38 -21.85 0.87
C LEU A 232 4.75 -21.52 0.26
N GLY A 233 5.50 -20.57 0.80
CA GLY A 233 6.79 -20.15 0.23
C GLY A 233 6.67 -19.40 -1.10
N ASN A 234 5.52 -18.79 -1.37
CA ASN A 234 5.19 -18.11 -2.64
C ASN A 234 5.65 -16.65 -2.73
N MET A 235 6.25 -16.07 -1.68
CA MET A 235 6.72 -14.68 -1.74
C MET A 235 8.11 -14.59 -2.40
N GLY A 236 8.28 -13.61 -3.29
CA GLY A 236 9.57 -13.32 -3.94
C GLY A 236 9.87 -14.16 -5.19
N VAL A 237 8.95 -15.04 -5.60
CA VAL A 237 9.10 -15.90 -6.79
C VAL A 237 8.19 -15.43 -7.95
N PRO A 238 8.48 -15.82 -9.20
CA PRO A 238 7.65 -15.50 -10.36
C PRO A 238 6.30 -16.20 -10.27
N GLY A 239 5.21 -15.50 -10.65
CA GLY A 239 3.86 -16.05 -10.58
C GLY A 239 3.35 -16.28 -9.15
N GLY A 240 4.05 -15.72 -8.17
CA GLY A 240 3.71 -15.80 -6.75
C GLY A 240 3.27 -14.45 -6.18
N GLY A 241 3.54 -14.28 -4.88
CA GLY A 241 3.37 -13.02 -4.19
C GLY A 241 1.92 -12.69 -3.84
N ILE A 242 1.69 -11.42 -3.50
CA ILE A 242 0.36 -10.86 -3.26
C ILE A 242 0.13 -9.72 -4.25
N ASN A 243 -0.77 -9.96 -5.20
CA ASN A 243 -1.09 -9.03 -6.25
C ASN A 243 -2.24 -8.10 -5.81
N ALA A 244 -1.91 -7.16 -4.92
CA ALA A 244 -2.83 -6.09 -4.52
C ALA A 244 -3.04 -5.13 -5.70
N LEU A 245 -4.16 -5.25 -6.42
CA LEU A 245 -4.45 -4.48 -7.62
C LEU A 245 -4.92 -3.07 -7.24
N ARG A 246 -4.19 -2.05 -7.73
CA ARG A 246 -4.46 -0.66 -7.39
C ARG A 246 -5.56 -0.08 -8.28
N GLY A 247 -6.36 0.82 -7.74
CA GLY A 247 -7.52 1.42 -8.42
C GLY A 247 -7.13 2.49 -9.45
N HIS A 248 -7.14 3.77 -9.07
CA HIS A 248 -6.76 4.85 -9.98
C HIS A 248 -5.35 4.65 -10.56
N ALA A 249 -5.15 5.15 -11.78
CA ALA A 249 -3.91 5.03 -12.54
C ALA A 249 -2.64 5.43 -11.76
N ASN A 250 -2.75 6.39 -10.82
CA ASN A 250 -1.64 6.88 -10.00
C ASN A 250 -1.91 6.81 -8.49
N VAL A 251 -2.84 5.97 -8.00
CA VAL A 251 -3.06 5.87 -6.54
C VAL A 251 -1.81 5.37 -5.81
N GLN A 252 -0.96 4.58 -6.49
CA GLN A 252 0.34 4.20 -5.96
C GLN A 252 1.22 5.44 -5.78
N GLY A 253 1.38 6.27 -6.81
CA GLY A 253 2.20 7.49 -6.72
C GLY A 253 1.65 8.53 -5.75
N ALA A 254 0.33 8.71 -5.68
CA ALA A 254 -0.31 9.56 -4.68
C ALA A 254 -0.05 9.05 -3.24
N THR A 255 -0.02 7.73 -3.04
CA THR A 255 0.36 7.14 -1.74
C THR A 255 1.85 7.35 -1.48
N ASP A 256 2.71 7.15 -2.47
CA ASP A 256 4.17 7.31 -2.37
C ASP A 256 4.56 8.74 -2.00
N LEU A 257 3.84 9.73 -2.55
CA LEU A 257 4.01 11.17 -2.30
C LEU A 257 3.14 11.68 -1.14
N ALA A 258 2.55 10.78 -0.36
CA ALA A 258 1.79 11.07 0.85
C ALA A 258 0.64 12.08 0.68
N VAL A 259 -0.21 11.85 -0.33
CA VAL A 259 -1.55 12.45 -0.40
C VAL A 259 -2.49 11.76 0.61
N LEU A 260 -2.03 11.66 1.87
CA LEU A 260 -2.64 10.99 3.01
C LEU A 260 -2.31 11.77 4.28
N PHE A 261 -3.26 11.84 5.21
CA PHE A 261 -3.15 12.71 6.39
C PHE A 261 -2.08 12.33 7.43
N HIS A 262 -1.48 11.13 7.35
CA HIS A 262 -0.63 10.57 8.40
C HIS A 262 0.81 10.31 7.98
N ASP A 263 1.17 10.60 6.73
CA ASP A 263 2.48 10.33 6.17
C ASP A 263 3.07 11.59 5.51
N LEU A 264 4.38 11.56 5.32
CA LEU A 264 5.20 12.39 4.45
C LEU A 264 5.72 11.50 3.30
N PRO A 265 6.18 12.08 2.18
CA PRO A 265 6.66 11.32 1.02
C PRO A 265 7.67 10.21 1.38
N GLY A 266 7.53 9.07 0.70
CA GLY A 266 8.36 7.90 0.94
C GLY A 266 7.98 7.12 2.21
N TYR A 267 6.71 7.18 2.62
CA TYR A 267 6.17 6.45 3.78
C TYR A 267 6.84 6.86 5.11
N LEU A 268 7.21 8.13 5.23
CA LEU A 268 7.77 8.70 6.45
C LEU A 268 6.60 9.20 7.33
N GLY A 269 6.32 8.58 8.48
CA GLY A 269 5.15 8.98 9.28
C GLY A 269 5.16 10.47 9.68
N LEU A 270 4.03 11.16 9.59
CA LEU A 270 3.91 12.57 9.97
C LEU A 270 4.24 12.77 11.47
N PRO A 271 4.98 13.83 11.86
CA PRO A 271 5.22 14.07 13.28
C PRO A 271 3.91 14.32 14.04
N ALA A 272 3.89 14.01 15.33
CA ALA A 272 2.70 14.07 16.16
C ALA A 272 2.89 15.10 17.28
N GLN A 273 1.86 15.91 17.51
CA GLN A 273 1.87 16.94 18.55
C GLN A 273 2.04 16.30 19.93
N GLY A 274 2.88 16.89 20.78
CA GLY A 274 3.22 16.38 22.12
C GLY A 274 4.15 15.18 22.15
N ALA A 275 4.26 14.44 21.03
CA ALA A 275 5.12 13.27 20.91
C ALA A 275 6.49 13.59 20.30
N HIS A 276 6.58 14.61 19.44
CA HIS A 276 7.79 14.99 18.72
C HIS A 276 7.95 16.52 18.77
N ALA A 277 8.68 17.03 19.76
CA ALA A 277 8.94 18.46 19.88
C ALA A 277 9.98 18.95 18.87
N ASN A 278 10.98 18.12 18.57
CA ASN A 278 12.12 18.42 17.71
C ASN A 278 12.47 17.23 16.78
N LEU A 279 13.42 17.43 15.86
CA LEU A 279 13.81 16.41 14.88
C LEU A 279 14.40 15.16 15.56
N LYS A 280 15.20 15.34 16.61
CA LYS A 280 15.82 14.24 17.34
C LYS A 280 14.78 13.29 17.93
N GLU A 281 13.78 13.81 18.65
CA GLU A 281 12.70 13.01 19.23
C GLU A 281 11.88 12.27 18.16
N TYR A 282 11.64 12.91 17.01
CA TYR A 282 10.96 12.29 15.89
C TYR A 282 11.75 11.13 15.28
N LEU A 283 13.07 11.28 15.14
CA LEU A 283 13.97 10.24 14.62
C LEU A 283 14.16 9.10 15.62
N ASP A 284 14.21 9.40 16.92
CA ASP A 284 14.47 8.43 17.98
C ASP A 284 13.40 7.33 18.09
N LYS A 285 12.13 7.64 17.74
CA LYS A 285 11.03 6.66 17.73
C LYS A 285 11.00 5.73 16.51
N GLY A 286 11.92 5.91 15.54
CA GLY A 286 12.00 5.04 14.37
C GLY A 286 12.57 3.64 14.67
N PRO A 287 12.37 2.66 13.76
CA PRO A 287 13.01 1.35 13.88
C PRO A 287 14.53 1.44 13.96
N LYS A 288 15.14 0.63 14.83
CA LYS A 288 16.59 0.59 15.06
C LYS A 288 17.31 -0.56 14.32
N ALA A 289 16.57 -1.33 13.54
CA ALA A 289 17.08 -2.40 12.70
C ALA A 289 16.26 -2.48 11.40
N GLY A 290 16.69 -3.33 10.47
CA GLY A 290 16.21 -3.32 9.09
C GLY A 290 16.73 -2.12 8.30
N PHE A 291 16.20 -1.94 7.11
CA PHE A 291 16.59 -0.84 6.23
C PHE A 291 16.04 0.53 6.68
N TRP A 292 15.07 0.54 7.60
CA TRP A 292 14.51 1.77 8.16
C TRP A 292 15.47 2.56 9.06
N VAL A 293 16.63 1.98 9.43
CA VAL A 293 17.69 2.72 10.14
C VAL A 293 18.21 3.93 9.37
N ASN A 294 18.01 3.95 8.04
CA ASN A 294 18.39 5.05 7.15
C ASN A 294 17.38 6.21 7.14
N ARG A 295 16.30 6.11 7.94
CA ARG A 295 15.27 7.15 8.05
C ARG A 295 15.80 8.57 8.30
N PRO A 296 16.84 8.81 9.13
CA PRO A 296 17.43 10.14 9.30
C PRO A 296 17.83 10.78 7.96
N ALA A 297 18.50 10.04 7.08
CA ALA A 297 18.94 10.54 5.78
C ALA A 297 17.75 10.89 4.88
N PHE A 298 16.69 10.10 4.91
CA PHE A 298 15.48 10.34 4.11
C PHE A 298 14.72 11.58 4.58
N VAL A 299 14.57 11.75 5.91
CA VAL A 299 13.88 12.91 6.50
C VAL A 299 14.65 14.19 6.23
N VAL A 300 15.96 14.20 6.48
CA VAL A 300 16.79 15.39 6.25
C VAL A 300 16.83 15.74 4.75
N SER A 301 16.96 14.75 3.87
CA SER A 301 16.92 15.01 2.41
C SER A 301 15.58 15.59 1.95
N LEU A 302 14.46 15.14 2.53
CA LEU A 302 13.14 15.70 2.24
C LEU A 302 13.04 17.15 2.70
N LEU A 303 13.48 17.45 3.93
CA LEU A 303 13.49 18.81 4.47
C LEU A 303 14.39 19.74 3.66
N LYS A 304 15.54 19.25 3.18
CA LYS A 304 16.43 19.99 2.27
C LYS A 304 15.79 20.25 0.91
N ALA A 305 14.99 19.32 0.38
CA ALA A 305 14.25 19.55 -0.86
C ALA A 305 13.20 20.67 -0.67
N TRP A 306 12.43 20.63 0.41
CA TRP A 306 11.37 21.59 0.67
C TRP A 306 11.84 22.98 1.07
N TYR A 307 12.93 23.11 1.83
CA TYR A 307 13.33 24.40 2.42
C TYR A 307 14.72 24.88 1.99
N GLY A 308 15.40 24.15 1.09
CA GLY A 308 16.65 24.59 0.49
C GLY A 308 17.68 25.06 1.52
N ASP A 309 18.20 26.28 1.35
CA ASP A 309 19.19 26.88 2.25
C ASP A 309 18.65 27.23 3.64
N ALA A 310 17.33 27.39 3.82
CA ALA A 310 16.75 27.65 5.13
C ALA A 310 16.86 26.43 6.06
N ALA A 311 16.81 25.21 5.51
CA ALA A 311 17.01 23.97 6.26
C ALA A 311 18.51 23.75 6.57
N ARG A 312 18.90 24.05 7.81
CA ARG A 312 20.28 23.94 8.31
C ARG A 312 20.32 23.08 9.58
N LYS A 313 21.50 22.62 9.97
CA LYS A 313 21.63 21.78 11.17
C LYS A 313 21.23 22.53 12.44
N GLU A 314 21.47 23.84 12.49
CA GLU A 314 21.23 24.69 13.66
C GLU A 314 19.75 24.93 13.96
N ASN A 315 18.87 24.68 12.98
CA ASN A 315 17.42 24.82 13.12
C ASN A 315 16.68 23.51 12.84
N ASP A 316 17.32 22.36 13.09
CA ASP A 316 16.74 21.03 12.85
C ASP A 316 16.20 20.87 11.42
N PHE A 317 16.89 21.45 10.45
CA PHE A 317 16.50 21.45 9.04
C PHE A 317 15.08 21.96 8.80
N CYS A 318 14.64 22.98 9.54
CA CYS A 318 13.27 23.49 9.49
C CYS A 318 12.19 22.47 9.88
N PHE A 319 12.52 21.42 10.64
CA PHE A 319 11.54 20.42 11.10
C PHE A 319 10.33 21.05 11.82
N ASP A 320 10.54 22.16 12.52
CA ASP A 320 9.47 22.90 13.18
C ASP A 320 8.44 23.56 12.25
N TYR A 321 8.74 23.66 10.95
CA TYR A 321 7.79 24.14 9.94
C TYR A 321 6.74 23.09 9.59
N LEU A 322 7.01 21.80 9.87
CA LEU A 322 6.07 20.74 9.57
C LEU A 322 4.85 20.79 10.51
N PRO A 323 3.63 20.62 9.96
CA PRO A 323 2.45 20.43 10.80
C PRO A 323 2.61 19.14 11.59
N LYS A 324 2.33 19.21 12.89
CA LYS A 324 2.36 18.06 13.80
C LYS A 324 0.92 17.58 14.01
N SER A 325 0.64 16.32 13.68
CA SER A 325 -0.71 15.75 13.74
C SER A 325 -1.31 15.80 15.15
N LYS A 326 -2.59 16.16 15.23
CA LYS A 326 -3.40 16.18 16.46
C LYS A 326 -4.59 15.23 16.30
N GLY A 327 -4.30 13.93 16.24
CA GLY A 327 -5.31 12.88 16.11
C GLY A 327 -5.59 12.48 14.66
N GLU A 328 -6.82 12.03 14.40
CA GLU A 328 -7.23 11.51 13.08
C GLU A 328 -7.83 12.61 12.21
N HIS A 329 -7.37 12.68 10.96
CA HIS A 329 -7.95 13.50 9.90
C HIS A 329 -8.23 12.67 8.63
N SER A 330 -8.71 11.43 8.82
CA SER A 330 -9.17 10.58 7.72
C SER A 330 -10.38 11.21 7.02
N PHE A 331 -10.66 10.79 5.78
CA PHE A 331 -11.77 11.31 4.97
C PHE A 331 -13.10 11.36 5.73
N GLN A 332 -13.51 10.24 6.35
CA GLN A 332 -14.77 10.18 7.11
C GLN A 332 -14.77 11.13 8.31
N GLN A 333 -13.67 11.18 9.07
CA GLN A 333 -13.56 12.08 10.21
C GLN A 333 -13.51 13.55 9.79
N ALA A 334 -12.87 13.87 8.66
CA ALA A 334 -12.86 15.21 8.10
C ALA A 334 -14.29 15.68 7.77
N PHE A 335 -15.09 14.86 7.10
CA PHE A 335 -16.50 15.19 6.82
C PHE A 335 -17.39 15.24 8.07
N ASN A 336 -17.12 14.41 9.08
CA ASN A 336 -17.78 14.51 10.38
C ASN A 336 -17.50 15.86 11.06
N VAL A 337 -16.24 16.30 11.07
CA VAL A 337 -15.83 17.60 11.62
C VAL A 337 -16.34 18.77 10.76
N MET A 338 -16.38 18.59 9.44
CA MET A 338 -16.93 19.57 8.50
C MET A 338 -18.41 19.83 8.75
N ALA A 339 -19.20 18.78 8.96
CA ALA A 339 -20.63 18.91 9.28
C ALA A 339 -20.91 19.61 10.62
N GLN A 340 -19.91 19.70 11.50
CA GLN A 340 -19.95 20.48 12.74
C GLN A 340 -19.57 21.96 12.54
N GLY A 341 -19.28 22.40 11.30
CA GLY A 341 -18.89 23.77 10.97
C GLY A 341 -17.47 24.17 11.39
N LYS A 342 -16.61 23.19 11.71
CA LYS A 342 -15.24 23.40 12.21
C LYS A 342 -14.19 23.48 11.09
N ILE A 343 -14.52 23.02 9.88
CA ILE A 343 -13.70 23.20 8.68
C ILE A 343 -14.36 24.30 7.86
N LYS A 344 -13.59 25.31 7.47
CA LYS A 344 -14.09 26.50 6.76
C LYS A 344 -14.00 26.41 5.25
N GLY A 345 -13.00 25.69 4.76
CA GLY A 345 -12.76 25.55 3.33
C GLY A 345 -12.26 24.18 2.94
N ALA A 346 -12.49 23.80 1.70
CA ALA A 346 -12.00 22.56 1.12
C ALA A 346 -11.51 22.78 -0.32
N VAL A 347 -10.47 22.03 -0.68
CA VAL A 347 -10.01 21.89 -2.08
C VAL A 347 -10.21 20.45 -2.50
N CYS A 348 -11.11 20.23 -3.45
CA CYS A 348 -11.37 18.95 -4.08
C CYS A 348 -10.67 18.91 -5.43
N LEU A 349 -9.45 18.37 -5.46
CA LEU A 349 -8.64 18.21 -6.67
C LEU A 349 -8.83 16.79 -7.23
N GLY A 350 -9.55 16.67 -8.34
CA GLY A 350 -9.83 15.40 -9.02
C GLY A 350 -10.59 14.39 -8.16
N GLN A 351 -11.47 14.88 -7.29
CA GLN A 351 -12.28 14.06 -6.38
C GLN A 351 -13.75 14.48 -6.39
N ASN A 352 -14.62 13.49 -6.25
CA ASN A 352 -16.07 13.67 -6.13
C ASN A 352 -16.63 13.04 -4.84
N PRO A 353 -16.42 13.65 -3.66
CA PRO A 353 -17.00 13.21 -2.39
C PRO A 353 -18.51 12.93 -2.42
N MET A 354 -19.31 13.74 -3.10
CA MET A 354 -20.77 13.52 -3.17
C MET A 354 -21.13 12.22 -3.88
N GLY A 355 -20.42 11.88 -4.97
CA GLY A 355 -20.66 10.65 -5.73
C GLY A 355 -19.95 9.40 -5.20
N ALA A 356 -18.86 9.55 -4.42
CA ALA A 356 -17.99 8.43 -4.02
C ALA A 356 -17.86 8.23 -2.49
N GLY A 357 -18.23 9.23 -1.68
CA GLY A 357 -18.14 9.15 -0.23
C GLY A 357 -19.20 8.22 0.37
N PRO A 358 -18.91 7.54 1.49
CA PRO A 358 -19.93 6.79 2.20
C PRO A 358 -20.95 7.76 2.78
N ASN A 359 -22.24 7.40 2.73
CA ASN A 359 -23.34 8.20 3.29
C ASN A 359 -23.40 9.63 2.70
N ALA A 360 -24.07 9.75 1.55
CA ALA A 360 -24.22 11.02 0.83
C ALA A 360 -24.85 12.14 1.69
N ALA A 361 -25.75 11.80 2.62
CA ALA A 361 -26.35 12.79 3.52
C ALA A 361 -25.32 13.42 4.47
N GLN A 362 -24.36 12.64 4.97
CA GLN A 362 -23.25 13.15 5.77
C GLN A 362 -22.28 13.98 4.92
N MET A 363 -22.02 13.58 3.66
CA MET A 363 -21.18 14.36 2.74
C MET A 363 -21.80 15.73 2.46
N PHE A 364 -23.09 15.76 2.11
CA PHE A 364 -23.87 16.98 1.87
C PHE A 364 -23.89 17.90 3.10
N ALA A 365 -24.12 17.34 4.30
CA ALA A 365 -24.11 18.11 5.54
C ALA A 365 -22.75 18.75 5.82
N GLY A 366 -21.65 18.07 5.45
CA GLY A 366 -20.30 18.64 5.50
C GLY A 366 -20.16 19.83 4.54
N LEU A 367 -20.38 19.60 3.25
CA LEU A 367 -20.16 20.64 2.23
C LEU A 367 -21.01 21.89 2.48
N SER A 368 -22.26 21.72 2.93
CA SER A 368 -23.19 22.83 3.24
C SER A 368 -22.76 23.72 4.41
N LYS A 369 -21.74 23.33 5.17
CA LYS A 369 -21.19 24.09 6.31
C LYS A 369 -19.86 24.77 6.01
N LEU A 370 -19.33 24.61 4.80
CA LEU A 370 -18.14 25.33 4.36
C LEU A 370 -18.46 26.80 4.07
N ASP A 371 -17.49 27.67 4.31
CA ASP A 371 -17.50 29.05 3.83
C ASP A 371 -17.15 29.07 2.34
N TRP A 372 -16.19 28.23 1.89
CA TRP A 372 -15.80 28.12 0.49
C TRP A 372 -15.40 26.69 0.08
N LEU A 373 -15.56 26.37 -1.20
CA LEU A 373 -15.17 25.12 -1.84
C LEU A 373 -14.47 25.40 -3.17
N VAL A 374 -13.30 24.82 -3.37
CA VAL A 374 -12.61 24.80 -4.67
C VAL A 374 -12.76 23.41 -5.27
N SER A 375 -13.35 23.29 -6.45
CA SER A 375 -13.47 22.05 -7.23
C SER A 375 -12.62 22.15 -8.50
N ILE A 376 -11.71 21.20 -8.69
CA ILE A 376 -10.82 21.12 -9.86
C ILE A 376 -11.05 19.76 -10.49
N ASP A 377 -11.67 19.72 -11.67
CA ASP A 377 -12.06 18.47 -12.33
C ASP A 377 -12.19 18.65 -13.85
N LEU A 378 -12.32 17.55 -14.57
CA LEU A 378 -12.53 17.55 -16.03
C LEU A 378 -13.94 18.00 -16.39
N PHE A 379 -14.92 17.61 -15.56
CA PHE A 379 -16.33 17.93 -15.73
C PHE A 379 -16.90 18.50 -14.44
N VAL A 380 -17.89 19.38 -14.59
CA VAL A 380 -18.76 19.73 -13.47
C VAL A 380 -19.42 18.45 -12.94
N ASN A 381 -19.43 18.28 -11.61
CA ASN A 381 -19.85 17.05 -10.96
C ASN A 381 -20.67 17.32 -9.68
N GLU A 382 -21.17 16.27 -9.05
CA GLU A 382 -22.07 16.35 -7.90
C GLU A 382 -21.46 17.09 -6.71
N THR A 383 -20.13 17.09 -6.55
CA THR A 383 -19.47 17.88 -5.49
C THR A 383 -19.44 19.37 -5.84
N ALA A 384 -19.18 19.73 -7.09
CA ALA A 384 -19.19 21.13 -7.53
C ALA A 384 -20.60 21.74 -7.50
N GLU A 385 -21.62 20.92 -7.70
CA GLU A 385 -23.03 21.33 -7.79
C GLU A 385 -23.88 20.91 -6.59
N PHE A 386 -23.25 20.53 -5.47
CA PHE A 386 -23.95 20.01 -4.29
C PHE A 386 -25.05 20.95 -3.77
N TRP A 387 -24.94 22.25 -4.06
CA TRP A 387 -25.84 23.31 -3.63
C TRP A 387 -27.10 23.47 -4.51
N LYS A 388 -27.17 22.85 -5.69
CA LYS A 388 -28.31 22.97 -6.60
C LYS A 388 -29.51 22.12 -6.14
N SER A 389 -30.73 22.63 -6.35
CA SER A 389 -31.98 21.92 -6.04
C SER A 389 -32.29 20.83 -7.09
N HIS A 390 -31.44 19.82 -7.20
CA HIS A 390 -31.81 18.61 -7.92
C HIS A 390 -32.30 17.57 -6.92
N GLN A 391 -33.37 16.86 -7.26
CA GLN A 391 -33.56 15.51 -6.74
C GLN A 391 -32.33 14.73 -7.21
N THR A 392 -31.32 14.67 -6.36
CA THR A 392 -30.17 13.80 -6.58
C THR A 392 -30.73 12.38 -6.52
N GLY A 393 -31.11 11.83 -7.67
CA GLY A 393 -31.93 10.62 -7.80
C GLY A 393 -31.49 9.51 -6.85
N GLY A 394 -32.21 9.34 -5.74
CA GLY A 394 -31.94 8.31 -4.73
C GLY A 394 -30.90 8.65 -3.64
N LEU A 395 -30.22 9.80 -3.65
CA LEU A 395 -29.18 10.16 -2.66
C LEU A 395 -29.73 10.75 -1.33
N GLY A 396 -31.05 10.75 -1.15
CA GLY A 396 -31.70 10.98 0.15
C GLY A 396 -31.58 12.40 0.73
N HIS A 397 -31.26 13.41 -0.09
CA HIS A 397 -31.21 14.81 0.32
C HIS A 397 -31.79 15.73 -0.75
N THR A 398 -32.28 16.89 -0.33
CA THR A 398 -32.76 17.96 -1.22
C THR A 398 -32.11 19.26 -0.78
N ALA A 399 -31.35 19.88 -1.68
CA ALA A 399 -30.71 21.16 -1.39
C ALA A 399 -31.72 22.30 -1.49
N ASP A 400 -31.63 23.25 -0.57
CA ASP A 400 -32.20 24.59 -0.69
C ASP A 400 -31.04 25.57 -1.00
N PRO A 401 -30.86 25.98 -2.27
CA PRO A 401 -29.77 26.88 -2.65
C PRO A 401 -29.76 28.19 -1.86
N ALA A 402 -30.91 28.70 -1.42
CA ALA A 402 -30.99 29.95 -0.66
C ALA A 402 -30.41 29.80 0.76
N ALA A 403 -30.49 28.60 1.33
CA ALA A 403 -29.98 28.28 2.66
C ALA A 403 -28.48 27.97 2.69
N ILE A 404 -27.87 27.63 1.54
CA ILE A 404 -26.46 27.26 1.45
C ILE A 404 -25.62 28.53 1.20
N LYS A 405 -24.62 28.77 2.05
CA LYS A 405 -23.77 29.98 1.99
C LYS A 405 -22.36 29.74 1.47
N THR A 406 -22.05 28.50 1.09
CA THR A 406 -20.74 28.12 0.59
C THR A 406 -20.47 28.76 -0.78
N GLU A 407 -19.39 29.52 -0.88
CA GLU A 407 -18.89 30.03 -2.16
C GLU A 407 -18.15 28.92 -2.91
N VAL A 408 -18.52 28.64 -4.16
CA VAL A 408 -17.95 27.53 -4.94
C VAL A 408 -17.16 28.07 -6.13
N PHE A 409 -15.88 27.71 -6.19
CA PHE A 409 -14.98 27.96 -7.31
C PHE A 409 -14.79 26.67 -8.11
N VAL A 410 -15.01 26.72 -9.43
CA VAL A 410 -14.82 25.58 -10.32
C VAL A 410 -13.72 25.90 -11.32
N PHE A 411 -12.66 25.08 -11.34
CA PHE A 411 -11.55 25.22 -12.27
C PHE A 411 -11.50 24.02 -13.23
N PRO A 412 -11.51 24.24 -14.55
CA PRO A 412 -11.41 23.15 -15.52
C PRO A 412 -9.98 22.58 -15.54
N ALA A 413 -9.87 21.26 -15.35
CA ALA A 413 -8.60 20.55 -15.30
C ALA A 413 -8.19 19.95 -16.65
N ALA A 414 -6.89 19.86 -16.90
CA ALA A 414 -6.33 19.13 -18.03
C ALA A 414 -6.40 17.62 -17.82
N THR A 415 -6.82 16.87 -18.84
CA THR A 415 -6.78 15.40 -18.82
C THR A 415 -5.35 14.86 -18.98
N VAL A 416 -5.17 13.54 -18.82
CA VAL A 416 -3.86 12.87 -18.90
C VAL A 416 -3.18 13.03 -20.27
N VAL A 417 -3.94 13.09 -21.37
CA VAL A 417 -3.34 13.26 -22.70
C VAL A 417 -2.90 14.70 -22.99
N GLU A 418 -3.36 15.67 -22.19
CA GLU A 418 -3.10 17.09 -22.38
C GLU A 418 -1.94 17.62 -21.54
N LYS A 419 -1.23 16.73 -20.83
CA LYS A 419 -0.09 17.09 -19.98
C LYS A 419 1.01 16.04 -20.06
N SER A 420 2.23 16.45 -19.78
CA SER A 420 3.35 15.53 -19.56
C SER A 420 3.54 15.25 -18.07
N GLY A 421 4.19 14.15 -17.76
CA GLY A 421 4.51 13.79 -16.37
C GLY A 421 4.60 12.29 -16.18
N SER A 422 4.68 11.85 -14.93
CA SER A 422 4.73 10.43 -14.60
C SER A 422 3.51 9.96 -13.81
N LEU A 423 3.15 8.69 -14.03
CA LEU A 423 2.19 7.95 -13.22
C LEU A 423 2.84 6.66 -12.75
N THR A 424 2.51 6.22 -11.53
CA THR A 424 3.02 5.00 -10.94
C THR A 424 1.93 3.95 -10.90
N ASN A 425 2.12 2.86 -11.66
CA ASN A 425 1.13 1.80 -11.78
C ASN A 425 1.11 0.86 -10.56
N SER A 426 0.23 -0.15 -10.60
CA SER A 426 0.10 -1.16 -9.54
C SER A 426 1.42 -1.92 -9.27
N GLY A 427 2.23 -2.20 -10.30
CA GLY A 427 3.53 -2.86 -10.17
C GLY A 427 4.66 -1.95 -9.70
N ARG A 428 4.37 -0.72 -9.25
CA ARG A 428 5.32 0.34 -8.85
C ARG A 428 6.12 0.95 -10.00
N TRP A 429 5.74 0.69 -11.25
CA TRP A 429 6.43 1.25 -12.42
C TRP A 429 6.03 2.72 -12.59
N ILE A 430 7.02 3.60 -12.45
CA ILE A 430 6.92 5.04 -12.69
C ILE A 430 7.13 5.24 -14.18
N GLN A 431 6.06 5.61 -14.89
CA GLN A 431 6.03 5.72 -16.34
C GLN A 431 5.76 7.16 -16.76
N TRP A 432 6.67 7.71 -17.56
CA TRP A 432 6.51 9.04 -18.15
C TRP A 432 5.56 9.02 -19.34
N HIS A 433 4.79 10.07 -19.56
CA HIS A 433 4.04 10.33 -20.79
C HIS A 433 4.28 11.77 -21.24
N GLU A 434 4.17 11.99 -22.54
CA GLU A 434 4.28 13.31 -23.16
C GLU A 434 2.90 13.91 -23.39
N GLN A 435 2.84 15.24 -23.40
CA GLN A 435 1.65 15.97 -23.80
C GLN A 435 1.35 15.70 -25.28
N GLY A 436 0.11 15.32 -25.58
CA GLY A 436 -0.41 15.27 -26.94
C GLY A 436 -1.05 16.61 -27.32
N PRO A 437 -2.40 16.74 -27.26
CA PRO A 437 -3.06 18.01 -27.54
C PRO A 437 -2.87 19.04 -26.42
N LYS A 438 -3.11 20.32 -26.75
CA LYS A 438 -3.34 21.36 -25.74
C LYS A 438 -4.71 21.18 -25.09
N SER A 439 -4.84 21.61 -23.84
CA SER A 439 -6.13 21.59 -23.13
C SER A 439 -7.18 22.48 -23.79
N PRO A 440 -8.47 22.10 -23.74
CA PRO A 440 -9.56 22.87 -24.33
C PRO A 440 -9.89 24.12 -23.51
N GLY A 441 -10.22 25.21 -24.19
CA GLY A 441 -10.60 26.48 -23.55
C GLY A 441 -9.54 26.95 -22.56
N ASP A 442 -9.97 27.29 -21.35
CA ASP A 442 -9.10 27.77 -20.27
C ASP A 442 -8.63 26.66 -19.32
N ALA A 443 -8.81 25.38 -19.68
CA ALA A 443 -8.37 24.27 -18.86
C ALA A 443 -6.85 24.28 -18.64
N LYS A 444 -6.42 24.00 -17.41
CA LYS A 444 -5.01 23.99 -16.99
C LYS A 444 -4.66 22.71 -16.25
N THR A 445 -3.37 22.37 -16.24
CA THR A 445 -2.88 21.24 -15.47
C THR A 445 -2.96 21.51 -13.97
N ASP A 446 -3.08 20.46 -13.17
CA ASP A 446 -3.09 20.55 -11.70
C ASP A 446 -1.82 21.21 -11.15
N ALA A 447 -0.69 21.03 -11.86
CA ALA A 447 0.59 21.64 -11.53
C ALA A 447 0.53 23.17 -11.65
N VAL A 448 -0.09 23.68 -12.71
CA VAL A 448 -0.25 25.14 -12.91
C VAL A 448 -1.09 25.75 -11.81
N PHE A 449 -2.22 25.14 -11.44
CA PHE A 449 -3.03 25.61 -10.31
C PHE A 449 -2.20 25.64 -9.02
N THR A 450 -1.52 24.54 -8.71
CA THR A 450 -0.74 24.39 -7.46
C THR A 450 0.38 25.43 -7.38
N ILE A 451 1.11 25.64 -8.48
CA ILE A 451 2.24 26.57 -8.54
C ILE A 451 1.78 28.01 -8.39
N ARG A 452 0.71 28.40 -9.10
CA ARG A 452 0.14 29.75 -9.00
C ARG A 452 -0.44 30.02 -7.61
N LEU A 453 -1.06 29.02 -6.96
CA LEU A 453 -1.50 29.13 -5.58
C LEU A 453 -0.32 29.39 -4.64
N GLY A 454 0.77 28.62 -4.78
CA GLY A 454 1.99 28.84 -4.00
C GLY A 454 2.59 30.23 -4.22
N GLN A 455 2.70 30.69 -5.47
CA GLN A 455 3.19 32.03 -5.80
C GLN A 455 2.31 33.14 -5.19
N ALA A 456 0.98 32.99 -5.28
CA ALA A 456 0.03 33.94 -4.70
C ALA A 456 0.15 34.01 -3.18
N LEU A 457 0.31 32.86 -2.50
CA LEU A 457 0.53 32.81 -1.06
C LEU A 457 1.86 33.46 -0.65
N LYS A 458 2.96 33.15 -1.35
CA LYS A 458 4.25 33.80 -1.07
C LYS A 458 4.18 35.32 -1.29
N LYS A 459 3.48 35.78 -2.33
CA LYS A 459 3.24 37.21 -2.58
C LYS A 459 2.41 37.85 -1.46
N LEU A 460 1.33 37.20 -1.03
CA LEU A 460 0.46 37.69 0.04
C LEU A 460 1.22 37.86 1.36
N TYR A 461 2.12 36.93 1.68
CA TYR A 461 2.88 36.91 2.92
C TYR A 461 4.26 37.60 2.84
N ALA A 462 4.66 38.17 1.70
CA ALA A 462 6.03 38.63 1.45
C ALA A 462 6.56 39.63 2.50
N GLY A 463 5.69 40.46 3.07
CA GLY A 463 6.03 41.44 4.12
C GLY A 463 5.88 40.92 5.56
N SER A 464 5.48 39.68 5.78
CA SER A 464 5.24 39.16 7.13
C SER A 464 6.54 38.86 7.87
N ALA A 465 6.64 39.35 9.10
CA ALA A 465 7.69 39.00 10.06
C ALA A 465 7.28 37.90 11.04
N GLU A 466 6.04 37.41 10.95
CA GLU A 466 5.49 36.43 11.89
C GLU A 466 6.14 35.06 11.74
N LYS A 467 6.54 34.44 12.85
CA LYS A 467 7.18 33.11 12.84
C LYS A 467 6.29 32.04 12.17
N LYS A 468 4.98 32.12 12.37
CA LYS A 468 3.99 31.19 11.80
C LYS A 468 3.91 31.24 10.27
N ASP A 469 4.38 32.32 9.64
CA ASP A 469 4.29 32.53 8.19
C ASP A 469 5.58 32.08 7.48
N ARG A 470 6.67 31.84 8.23
CA ARG A 470 7.96 31.38 7.69
C ARG A 470 7.88 30.10 6.86
N PRO A 471 7.11 29.06 7.22
CA PRO A 471 6.97 27.87 6.38
C PRO A 471 6.52 28.16 4.95
N ILE A 472 5.73 29.22 4.73
CA ILE A 472 5.28 29.65 3.39
C ILE A 472 6.43 30.36 2.67
N LEU A 473 7.10 31.29 3.35
CA LEU A 473 8.15 32.13 2.76
C LEU A 473 9.42 31.34 2.43
N ASP A 474 9.81 30.41 3.29
CA ASP A 474 11.04 29.62 3.20
C ASP A 474 10.92 28.37 2.31
N MET A 475 9.70 27.99 1.92
CA MET A 475 9.49 26.86 0.99
C MET A 475 10.17 27.14 -0.35
N THR A 476 11.02 26.25 -0.82
CA THR A 476 11.58 26.26 -2.18
C THR A 476 10.42 26.18 -3.18
N TRP A 477 10.38 27.12 -4.13
CA TRP A 477 9.29 27.24 -5.11
C TRP A 477 9.80 27.77 -6.45
N ASP A 478 10.87 27.16 -6.96
CA ASP A 478 11.70 27.60 -8.10
C ASP A 478 11.39 26.85 -9.42
N TYR A 479 10.14 26.40 -9.57
CA TYR A 479 9.70 25.59 -10.71
C TYR A 479 9.71 26.34 -12.06
N GLY A 480 9.92 27.66 -12.06
CA GLY A 480 9.94 28.50 -13.25
C GLY A 480 8.54 28.81 -13.80
N GLU A 481 8.50 29.52 -14.93
CA GLU A 481 7.24 29.97 -15.56
C GLU A 481 6.79 29.08 -16.73
N LYS A 482 7.70 28.24 -17.26
CA LYS A 482 7.42 27.37 -18.41
C LYS A 482 6.70 26.10 -17.96
N GLU A 483 5.39 26.06 -18.20
CA GLU A 483 4.49 24.98 -17.78
C GLU A 483 4.95 23.59 -18.27
N GLU A 484 5.58 23.51 -19.44
CA GLU A 484 6.08 22.28 -20.06
C GLU A 484 7.35 21.70 -19.38
N GLU A 485 8.15 22.52 -18.70
CA GLU A 485 9.37 22.07 -18.01
C GLU A 485 9.10 21.59 -16.58
N ILE A 486 7.98 22.02 -15.99
CA ILE A 486 7.62 21.81 -14.58
C ILE A 486 7.61 20.31 -14.21
N PRO A 487 6.95 19.40 -14.96
CA PRO A 487 6.90 17.99 -14.58
C PRO A 487 8.29 17.35 -14.46
N ALA A 488 9.24 17.73 -15.34
CA ALA A 488 10.58 17.18 -15.33
C ALA A 488 11.40 17.72 -14.16
N ARG A 489 11.24 19.01 -13.81
CA ARG A 489 11.86 19.61 -12.63
C ARG A 489 11.36 18.96 -11.33
N VAL A 490 10.04 18.77 -11.21
CA VAL A 490 9.44 18.09 -10.06
C VAL A 490 9.94 16.64 -9.96
N LEU A 491 10.03 15.90 -11.07
CA LEU A 491 10.56 14.53 -11.03
C LEU A 491 12.04 14.48 -10.60
N LYS A 492 12.85 15.47 -10.98
CA LYS A 492 14.25 15.61 -10.53
C LYS A 492 14.36 15.94 -9.03
N GLU A 493 13.49 16.80 -8.52
CA GLU A 493 13.39 17.08 -7.08
C GLU A 493 12.98 15.83 -6.31
N ILE A 494 11.94 15.13 -6.78
CA ILE A 494 11.47 13.86 -6.21
C ILE A 494 12.60 12.81 -6.22
N ASN A 495 13.37 12.70 -7.31
CA ASN A 495 14.55 11.84 -7.38
C ASN A 495 15.60 12.22 -6.34
N GLY A 496 15.94 13.50 -6.26
CA GLY A 496 16.95 14.05 -5.37
C GLY A 496 18.32 14.28 -6.04
N TYR A 497 19.11 15.14 -5.39
CA TYR A 497 20.42 15.60 -5.83
C TYR A 497 21.38 15.81 -4.66
N ALA A 498 22.67 15.85 -4.99
CA ALA A 498 23.72 16.26 -4.08
C ALA A 498 23.74 17.79 -3.96
N VAL A 499 23.50 18.32 -2.76
CA VAL A 499 23.64 19.76 -2.43
C VAL A 499 25.12 20.11 -2.30
N LYS A 500 25.91 19.18 -1.76
CA LYS A 500 27.37 19.21 -1.68
C LYS A 500 27.92 17.86 -2.15
N ASP A 501 29.22 17.77 -2.37
CA ASP A 501 29.86 16.50 -2.69
C ASP A 501 29.51 15.45 -1.64
N VAL A 502 28.89 14.35 -2.09
CA VAL A 502 28.61 13.19 -1.26
C VAL A 502 29.87 12.35 -1.20
N LEU A 503 30.44 12.22 -0.01
CA LEU A 503 31.70 11.51 0.19
C LEU A 503 31.48 10.05 0.60
N LYS A 504 32.40 9.18 0.15
CA LYS A 504 32.67 7.84 0.68
C LYS A 504 34.18 7.70 0.82
N ASP A 505 34.66 7.40 2.02
CA ASP A 505 36.10 7.27 2.33
C ASP A 505 36.94 8.49 1.85
N GLY A 506 36.40 9.70 2.05
CA GLY A 506 37.04 10.95 1.66
C GLY A 506 36.98 11.30 0.16
N LYS A 507 36.39 10.44 -0.69
CA LYS A 507 36.25 10.67 -2.13
C LYS A 507 34.81 10.99 -2.50
N ALA A 508 34.62 11.97 -3.40
CA ALA A 508 33.31 12.30 -3.95
C ALA A 508 32.77 11.14 -4.80
N VAL A 509 31.66 10.55 -4.35
CA VAL A 509 30.92 9.50 -5.08
C VAL A 509 29.70 10.04 -5.83
N VAL A 510 29.21 11.22 -5.46
CA VAL A 510 28.28 12.04 -6.23
C VAL A 510 28.70 13.50 -6.03
N LYS A 511 28.89 14.26 -7.12
CA LYS A 511 29.34 15.66 -7.01
C LYS A 511 28.18 16.61 -6.75
N ALA A 512 28.45 17.75 -6.14
CA ALA A 512 27.46 18.82 -5.94
C ALA A 512 26.73 19.16 -7.26
N GLY A 513 25.41 19.27 -7.21
CA GLY A 513 24.53 19.52 -8.35
C GLY A 513 24.10 18.27 -9.14
N GLU A 514 24.77 17.13 -8.96
CA GLU A 514 24.40 15.90 -9.67
C GLU A 514 23.16 15.23 -9.05
N GLN A 515 22.32 14.63 -9.90
CA GLN A 515 21.21 13.80 -9.46
C GLN A 515 21.70 12.53 -8.76
N LEU A 516 21.03 12.16 -7.65
CA LEU A 516 21.37 10.94 -6.92
C LEU A 516 20.99 9.70 -7.75
N PRO A 517 21.92 8.75 -7.96
CA PRO A 517 21.63 7.55 -8.73
C PRO A 517 20.90 6.46 -7.91
N SER A 518 20.88 6.57 -6.58
CA SER A 518 20.22 5.66 -5.65
C SER A 518 20.06 6.29 -4.27
N PHE A 519 19.04 5.88 -3.52
CA PHE A 519 18.79 6.36 -2.15
C PHE A 519 19.92 6.03 -1.16
N ILE A 520 20.81 5.08 -1.49
CA ILE A 520 21.96 4.75 -0.63
C ILE A 520 22.99 5.90 -0.52
N PHE A 521 22.89 6.89 -1.41
CA PHE A 521 23.73 8.09 -1.40
C PHE A 521 23.15 9.22 -0.56
N MET A 522 21.89 9.12 -0.10
CA MET A 522 21.31 10.11 0.80
C MET A 522 22.08 10.18 2.13
N ARG A 523 22.13 11.37 2.72
CA ARG A 523 22.82 11.68 3.97
C ARG A 523 21.90 12.46 4.92
N ASP A 524 22.20 12.40 6.20
CA ASP A 524 21.49 13.10 7.28
C ASP A 524 22.20 14.39 7.74
N ASP A 525 23.26 14.79 7.05
CA ASP A 525 24.05 15.99 7.32
C ASP A 525 23.63 17.22 6.49
N GLY A 526 22.63 17.07 5.63
CA GLY A 526 22.14 18.11 4.72
C GLY A 526 22.92 18.25 3.41
N SER A 527 23.85 17.34 3.11
CA SER A 527 24.58 17.29 1.82
C SER A 527 23.73 16.75 0.66
N THR A 528 22.54 16.20 0.93
CA THR A 528 21.61 15.72 -0.08
C THR A 528 20.22 16.30 0.10
N ALA A 529 19.49 16.44 -1.01
CA ALA A 529 18.08 16.79 -1.06
C ALA A 529 17.32 15.75 -1.88
N GLY A 530 16.06 15.46 -1.55
CA GLY A 530 15.21 14.57 -2.35
C GLY A 530 13.77 14.49 -1.84
N GLY A 531 12.81 14.73 -2.74
CA GLY A 531 11.39 14.82 -2.40
C GLY A 531 10.70 13.48 -2.12
N CYS A 532 11.24 12.34 -2.57
CA CYS A 532 10.73 11.02 -2.19
C CYS A 532 11.83 9.94 -2.31
N TRP A 533 12.38 9.49 -1.19
CA TRP A 533 13.57 8.62 -1.20
C TRP A 533 13.41 7.34 -2.02
N ILE A 534 12.22 6.72 -2.04
CA ILE A 534 11.97 5.50 -2.82
C ILE A 534 12.06 5.74 -4.34
N TYR A 535 11.87 6.97 -4.83
CA TYR A 535 11.95 7.31 -6.25
C TYR A 535 13.38 7.57 -6.71
N THR A 536 14.31 7.80 -5.77
CA THR A 536 15.73 8.03 -6.08
C THR A 536 16.29 6.96 -7.02
N GLY A 537 16.83 7.40 -8.15
CA GLY A 537 17.31 6.58 -9.25
C GLY A 537 16.41 6.60 -10.50
N VAL A 538 15.18 7.14 -10.41
CA VAL A 538 14.25 7.32 -11.54
C VAL A 538 14.77 8.37 -12.52
N PHE A 539 15.43 9.42 -12.02
CA PHE A 539 16.01 10.50 -12.81
C PHE A 539 17.46 10.68 -12.39
N ALA A 540 18.34 9.79 -12.86
CA ALA A 540 19.78 9.89 -12.61
C ALA A 540 20.44 10.75 -13.71
N LYS A 541 21.31 10.15 -14.54
CA LYS A 541 21.85 10.82 -15.75
C LYS A 541 20.77 11.08 -16.81
N GLU A 542 19.72 10.27 -16.82
CA GLU A 542 18.59 10.35 -17.74
C GLU A 542 17.27 10.05 -17.01
N ASN A 543 16.15 10.44 -17.63
CA ASN A 543 14.81 10.11 -17.15
C ASN A 543 14.47 8.66 -17.46
N LYS A 544 14.68 7.75 -16.52
CA LYS A 544 14.39 6.32 -16.72
C LYS A 544 12.89 6.03 -16.80
N ALA A 545 12.02 6.90 -16.26
CA ALA A 545 10.57 6.75 -16.43
C ALA A 545 10.12 6.86 -17.89
N ALA A 546 10.91 7.55 -18.73
CA ALA A 546 10.68 7.66 -20.18
C ALA A 546 11.23 6.47 -20.98
N SER A 547 11.97 5.54 -20.37
CA SER A 547 12.54 4.41 -21.10
C SER A 547 11.45 3.47 -21.63
N ARG A 548 11.66 2.96 -22.86
CA ARG A 548 10.76 2.05 -23.59
C ARG A 548 11.47 0.80 -24.10
N LYS A 549 12.52 0.37 -23.40
CA LYS A 549 13.33 -0.81 -23.77
C LYS A 549 12.75 -2.05 -23.11
N ALA A 550 11.81 -2.71 -23.77
CA ALA A 550 11.27 -3.99 -23.31
C ALA A 550 12.30 -5.12 -23.48
N ASP A 551 12.17 -6.16 -22.66
CA ASP A 551 12.85 -7.44 -22.90
C ASP A 551 12.24 -8.09 -24.16
N LYS A 552 12.94 -9.02 -24.80
CA LYS A 552 12.38 -9.73 -25.95
C LYS A 552 11.16 -10.55 -25.52
N PRO A 553 10.10 -10.61 -26.35
CA PRO A 553 8.92 -11.44 -26.04
C PRO A 553 9.31 -12.89 -25.76
N GLY A 554 8.77 -13.46 -24.68
CA GLY A 554 9.02 -14.84 -24.28
C GLY A 554 10.32 -15.09 -23.48
N GLU A 555 11.22 -14.10 -23.37
CA GLU A 555 12.43 -14.23 -22.55
C GLU A 555 12.18 -13.86 -21.08
N GLY A 556 12.83 -14.61 -20.18
CA GLY A 556 12.84 -14.33 -18.74
C GLY A 556 11.47 -14.39 -18.06
N ILE A 557 11.38 -13.73 -16.90
CA ILE A 557 10.18 -13.72 -16.06
C ILE A 557 9.27 -12.50 -16.33
N GLY A 558 9.59 -11.69 -17.35
CA GLY A 558 8.85 -10.48 -17.69
C GLY A 558 9.23 -9.23 -16.89
N SER A 559 10.42 -9.21 -16.27
CA SER A 559 10.92 -8.07 -15.47
C SER A 559 10.95 -6.76 -16.25
N ASN A 560 11.32 -6.79 -17.54
CA ASN A 560 11.42 -5.61 -18.41
C ASN A 560 12.19 -4.48 -17.74
N LEU A 561 13.41 -4.78 -17.25
CA LEU A 561 14.20 -3.83 -16.44
C LEU A 561 14.54 -2.55 -17.20
N GLY A 562 14.57 -2.60 -18.53
CA GLY A 562 14.76 -1.45 -19.41
C GLY A 562 13.49 -0.65 -19.71
N TRP A 563 12.30 -1.12 -19.33
CA TRP A 563 11.05 -0.41 -19.55
C TRP A 563 10.68 0.38 -18.30
N SER A 564 10.64 1.71 -18.43
CA SER A 564 10.39 2.63 -17.31
C SER A 564 11.33 2.38 -16.10
N PHE A 565 10.91 2.76 -14.90
CA PHE A 565 11.63 2.47 -13.66
C PHE A 565 10.65 2.07 -12.56
N ALA A 566 10.94 1.00 -11.81
CA ALA A 566 10.13 0.59 -10.66
C ALA A 566 10.81 0.98 -9.34
N TRP A 567 10.10 1.58 -8.39
CA TRP A 567 10.66 1.74 -7.05
C TRP A 567 10.47 0.46 -6.22
N PRO A 568 11.39 0.09 -5.30
CA PRO A 568 12.66 0.75 -5.05
C PRO A 568 13.77 0.25 -5.99
N ALA A 569 14.64 1.16 -6.45
CA ALA A 569 15.87 0.84 -7.18
C ALA A 569 15.72 -0.14 -8.38
N ASN A 570 14.63 -0.02 -9.13
CA ASN A 570 14.25 -0.85 -10.28
C ASN A 570 13.89 -2.32 -10.00
N ARG A 571 13.69 -2.70 -8.72
CA ARG A 571 13.30 -4.05 -8.29
C ARG A 571 11.87 -4.36 -8.72
N ARG A 572 11.67 -5.38 -9.57
CA ARG A 572 10.36 -5.71 -10.17
C ARG A 572 9.58 -6.67 -9.29
N ILE A 573 10.24 -7.64 -8.67
CA ILE A 573 9.68 -8.56 -7.68
C ILE A 573 10.27 -8.21 -6.30
N LEU A 574 9.41 -7.75 -5.38
CA LEU A 574 9.82 -7.51 -4.00
C LEU A 574 10.15 -8.83 -3.29
N TYR A 575 11.08 -8.77 -2.34
CA TYR A 575 11.48 -9.89 -1.49
C TYR A 575 12.12 -11.06 -2.26
N ASN A 576 12.64 -10.80 -3.46
CA ASN A 576 13.19 -11.83 -4.35
C ASN A 576 14.41 -12.59 -3.77
N ARG A 577 15.02 -12.14 -2.67
CA ARG A 577 15.94 -12.98 -1.88
C ARG A 577 15.28 -14.29 -1.41
N ALA A 578 13.97 -14.30 -1.18
CA ALA A 578 13.24 -15.50 -0.77
C ALA A 578 13.06 -16.53 -1.92
N SER A 579 13.43 -16.18 -3.17
CA SER A 579 13.46 -17.13 -4.30
C SER A 579 14.67 -18.06 -4.26
N ALA A 580 15.67 -17.76 -3.43
CA ALA A 580 16.90 -18.53 -3.28
C ALA A 580 16.96 -19.16 -1.89
N ASP A 581 17.64 -20.30 -1.78
CA ASP A 581 17.86 -21.04 -0.54
C ASP A 581 18.88 -20.33 0.39
N LEU A 582 19.29 -21.00 1.47
CA LEU A 582 20.27 -20.47 2.42
C LEU A 582 21.68 -20.37 1.84
N ALA A 583 22.01 -21.18 0.83
CA ALA A 583 23.29 -21.14 0.12
C ALA A 583 23.29 -20.14 -1.05
N GLY A 584 22.15 -19.50 -1.32
CA GLY A 584 21.97 -18.55 -2.42
C GLY A 584 21.73 -19.20 -3.78
N LYS A 585 21.39 -20.49 -3.82
CA LYS A 585 20.96 -21.17 -5.05
C LYS A 585 19.47 -20.90 -5.27
N PRO A 586 18.99 -20.81 -6.52
CA PRO A 586 17.56 -20.81 -6.79
C PRO A 586 16.90 -22.03 -6.13
N ARG A 587 15.75 -21.82 -5.49
CA ARG A 587 14.98 -22.93 -4.88
C ARG A 587 14.34 -23.84 -5.93
N SER A 588 14.23 -23.33 -7.16
CA SER A 588 13.73 -24.00 -8.35
C SER A 588 14.39 -23.38 -9.57
N ASP A 589 14.82 -24.21 -10.53
CA ASP A 589 15.31 -23.73 -11.82
C ASP A 589 14.17 -23.12 -12.66
N ARG A 590 12.96 -23.69 -12.56
CA ARG A 590 11.75 -23.18 -13.24
C ARG A 590 11.33 -21.82 -12.71
N LYS A 591 11.52 -21.54 -11.41
CA LYS A 591 11.09 -20.30 -10.74
C LYS A 591 12.25 -19.40 -10.30
N LYS A 592 13.43 -19.53 -10.92
CA LYS A 592 14.60 -18.74 -10.54
C LYS A 592 14.41 -17.24 -10.78
N VAL A 593 14.87 -16.41 -9.84
CA VAL A 593 14.87 -14.94 -9.96
C VAL A 593 16.28 -14.41 -9.77
N ILE A 594 16.85 -14.62 -8.59
CA ILE A 594 18.23 -14.26 -8.27
C ILE A 594 19.01 -15.46 -7.72
N TRP A 595 20.34 -15.41 -7.83
CA TRP A 595 21.26 -16.40 -7.29
C TRP A 595 22.59 -15.75 -6.89
N TRP A 596 23.31 -16.38 -5.96
CA TRP A 596 24.65 -15.95 -5.59
C TRP A 596 25.68 -16.46 -6.59
N ASP A 597 26.43 -15.55 -7.20
CA ASP A 597 27.60 -15.85 -8.02
C ASP A 597 28.87 -15.47 -7.24
N ALA A 598 29.53 -16.48 -6.67
CA ALA A 598 30.75 -16.31 -5.88
C ALA A 598 31.96 -15.87 -6.74
N ASN A 599 31.92 -16.07 -8.06
CA ASN A 599 33.05 -15.83 -8.95
C ASN A 599 32.93 -14.50 -9.71
N ALA A 600 31.73 -13.93 -9.77
CA ALA A 600 31.53 -12.63 -10.40
C ALA A 600 32.16 -11.50 -9.59
N GLU A 601 32.77 -10.56 -10.29
CA GLU A 601 33.29 -9.34 -9.70
C GLU A 601 32.14 -8.37 -9.38
N ASN A 602 32.18 -7.79 -8.18
CA ASN A 602 31.22 -6.85 -7.66
C ASN A 602 31.70 -5.39 -7.84
N PRO A 603 30.83 -4.38 -7.63
CA PRO A 603 31.19 -2.98 -7.86
C PRO A 603 32.34 -2.44 -7.01
N ASP A 604 32.72 -3.13 -5.93
CA ASP A 604 33.87 -2.77 -5.09
C ASP A 604 35.16 -3.51 -5.53
N GLY A 605 35.16 -4.21 -6.67
CA GLY A 605 36.30 -4.96 -7.21
C GLY A 605 36.58 -6.30 -6.51
N LYS A 606 35.64 -6.78 -5.67
CA LYS A 606 35.75 -8.07 -4.95
C LYS A 606 34.92 -9.16 -5.63
N LYS A 607 35.25 -10.41 -5.35
CA LYS A 607 34.46 -11.57 -5.80
C LYS A 607 33.19 -11.74 -4.96
N GLY A 608 32.09 -12.15 -5.59
CA GLY A 608 30.81 -12.41 -4.94
C GLY A 608 29.77 -11.31 -5.16
N LYS A 609 28.69 -11.64 -5.86
CA LYS A 609 27.48 -10.81 -5.94
C LYS A 609 26.24 -11.64 -6.23
N TRP A 610 25.07 -11.09 -5.92
CA TRP A 610 23.80 -11.59 -6.40
C TRP A 610 23.61 -11.20 -7.88
N ALA A 611 23.45 -12.21 -8.74
CA ALA A 611 23.04 -12.09 -10.13
C ALA A 611 21.57 -12.49 -10.28
N GLY A 612 20.94 -12.19 -11.40
CA GLY A 612 19.52 -12.51 -11.56
C GLY A 612 18.85 -11.98 -12.82
N LEU A 613 17.58 -12.35 -12.95
CA LEU A 613 16.60 -11.81 -13.89
C LEU A 613 15.89 -10.57 -13.35
N ASP A 614 16.21 -10.16 -12.12
CA ASP A 614 15.70 -8.96 -11.45
C ASP A 614 16.80 -8.35 -10.56
N VAL A 615 16.60 -7.10 -10.13
CA VAL A 615 17.48 -6.44 -9.16
C VAL A 615 17.28 -7.05 -7.77
N PRO A 616 18.33 -7.50 -7.06
CA PRO A 616 18.18 -8.05 -5.71
C PRO A 616 17.52 -7.06 -4.74
N ASP A 617 16.43 -7.47 -4.09
CA ASP A 617 15.75 -6.75 -3.00
C ASP A 617 16.45 -6.94 -1.65
N PHE A 618 17.78 -6.82 -1.69
CA PHE A 618 18.68 -7.11 -0.60
C PHE A 618 20.03 -6.40 -0.83
N GLY A 619 21.01 -6.59 0.07
CA GLY A 619 22.38 -6.19 -0.18
C GLY A 619 22.98 -7.01 -1.34
N ALA A 620 23.19 -6.38 -2.51
CA ALA A 620 23.62 -7.07 -3.73
C ALA A 620 25.00 -7.76 -3.63
N THR A 621 25.82 -7.36 -2.66
CA THR A 621 27.13 -7.96 -2.37
C THR A 621 27.17 -8.70 -1.04
N MET A 622 26.03 -8.83 -0.35
CA MET A 622 25.96 -9.54 0.92
C MET A 622 25.90 -11.04 0.67
N ALA A 623 26.96 -11.75 1.04
CA ALA A 623 27.06 -13.20 0.86
C ALA A 623 25.95 -13.96 1.62
N PRO A 624 25.52 -15.15 1.15
CA PRO A 624 24.43 -15.91 1.77
C PRO A 624 24.69 -16.26 3.25
N ASP A 625 25.95 -16.46 3.63
CA ASP A 625 26.39 -16.80 4.99
C ASP A 625 26.69 -15.57 5.87
N ALA A 626 26.57 -14.35 5.31
CA ALA A 626 26.84 -13.11 6.03
C ALA A 626 25.97 -12.99 7.28
N LYS A 627 26.61 -12.73 8.41
CA LYS A 627 25.92 -12.53 9.69
C LYS A 627 25.31 -11.13 9.78
N PRO A 628 24.20 -10.96 10.52
CA PRO A 628 23.66 -9.65 10.83
C PRO A 628 24.74 -8.70 11.38
N SER A 629 24.76 -7.47 10.87
CA SER A 629 25.66 -6.41 11.35
C SER A 629 24.90 -5.40 12.22
N ASP A 630 25.58 -4.83 13.21
CA ASP A 630 25.03 -3.74 14.03
C ASP A 630 25.29 -2.35 13.40
N LYS A 631 25.89 -2.30 12.20
CA LYS A 631 26.27 -1.06 11.50
C LYS A 631 25.88 -1.10 10.02
N GLY A 632 25.83 0.07 9.40
CA GLY A 632 25.60 0.24 7.96
C GLY A 632 24.12 0.33 7.57
N LEU A 633 23.82 0.13 6.29
CA LEU A 633 22.47 0.35 5.74
C LEU A 633 21.46 -0.75 6.13
N PHE A 634 21.93 -1.91 6.57
CA PHE A 634 21.15 -3.12 6.77
C PHE A 634 21.34 -3.67 8.21
N VAL A 635 21.18 -2.81 9.23
CA VAL A 635 21.39 -3.19 10.63
C VAL A 635 20.46 -4.34 11.04
N GLY A 636 20.99 -5.39 11.67
CA GLY A 636 20.23 -6.57 12.09
C GLY A 636 19.88 -7.54 10.94
N ILE A 637 20.33 -7.25 9.72
CA ILE A 637 20.00 -8.02 8.52
C ILE A 637 21.25 -8.79 8.04
N GLY A 638 21.12 -10.11 7.86
CA GLY A 638 22.17 -10.99 7.35
C GLY A 638 21.77 -11.67 6.04
N GLY A 639 22.69 -12.43 5.43
CA GLY A 639 22.56 -13.01 4.08
C GLY A 639 21.35 -13.91 3.83
N MET A 640 20.65 -14.33 4.90
CA MET A 640 19.45 -15.17 4.85
C MET A 640 18.13 -14.40 5.05
N HIS A 641 18.13 -13.06 5.14
CA HIS A 641 16.96 -12.26 5.55
C HIS A 641 16.25 -11.58 4.37
N PRO A 642 15.22 -12.17 3.76
CA PRO A 642 14.61 -11.59 2.55
C PRO A 642 13.74 -10.35 2.78
N PHE A 643 13.30 -10.07 4.00
CA PHE A 643 12.38 -8.97 4.30
C PHE A 643 13.10 -7.81 4.97
N ILE A 644 13.95 -7.11 4.21
CA ILE A 644 14.88 -6.09 4.74
C ILE A 644 14.24 -4.91 5.47
N MET A 645 12.96 -4.63 5.22
CA MET A 645 12.25 -3.53 5.87
C MET A 645 11.73 -3.93 7.26
N ASN A 646 11.61 -5.21 7.56
CA ASN A 646 11.27 -5.70 8.89
C ASN A 646 12.55 -5.75 9.75
N PRO A 647 12.54 -5.23 11.00
CA PRO A 647 13.67 -5.28 11.91
C PRO A 647 14.28 -6.68 12.10
N GLU A 648 13.44 -7.72 12.11
CA GLU A 648 13.86 -9.11 12.24
C GLU A 648 14.32 -9.75 10.92
N GLY A 649 14.15 -9.08 9.78
CA GLY A 649 14.51 -9.62 8.45
C GLY A 649 13.62 -10.76 7.94
N ARG A 650 12.51 -11.06 8.64
CA ARG A 650 11.58 -12.17 8.40
C ARG A 650 10.18 -11.67 8.02
N GLY A 651 9.42 -12.50 7.31
CA GLY A 651 7.98 -12.30 7.07
C GLY A 651 7.18 -12.64 8.33
N ARG A 652 6.15 -11.84 8.64
CA ARG A 652 5.37 -12.00 9.88
C ARG A 652 4.11 -12.82 9.68
N LEU A 653 4.09 -14.00 10.30
CA LEU A 653 2.87 -14.77 10.57
C LEU A 653 2.11 -14.19 11.76
N PHE A 654 2.84 -13.75 12.79
CA PHE A 654 2.33 -13.02 13.96
C PHE A 654 2.76 -11.54 13.89
N ALA A 655 1.83 -10.59 13.90
CA ALA A 655 2.12 -9.18 13.64
C ALA A 655 1.58 -8.23 14.73
N ALA A 656 2.38 -8.02 15.78
CA ALA A 656 2.00 -7.25 16.97
C ALA A 656 1.62 -5.77 16.72
N ALA A 657 1.99 -5.19 15.58
CA ALA A 657 1.79 -3.77 15.28
C ALA A 657 0.36 -3.41 14.83
N LEU A 658 -0.51 -4.40 14.59
CA LEU A 658 -1.87 -4.17 14.11
C LEU A 658 -2.84 -3.90 15.25
N LYS A 659 -3.84 -3.04 15.02
CA LYS A 659 -4.73 -2.53 16.08
C LYS A 659 -5.78 -3.54 16.54
N ASP A 660 -6.11 -4.52 15.69
CA ASP A 660 -7.20 -5.48 15.85
C ASP A 660 -6.69 -6.92 16.13
N GLY A 661 -5.40 -7.07 16.40
CA GLY A 661 -4.79 -8.32 16.86
C GLY A 661 -3.59 -8.79 16.02
N PRO A 662 -2.70 -9.62 16.61
CA PRO A 662 -1.51 -10.12 15.94
C PRO A 662 -1.78 -11.26 14.94
N PHE A 663 -2.90 -11.97 15.12
CA PHE A 663 -3.48 -12.89 14.16
C PHE A 663 -4.83 -12.37 13.65
N PRO A 664 -5.17 -12.58 12.37
CA PRO A 664 -6.53 -12.40 11.87
C PRO A 664 -7.56 -13.23 12.65
N GLU A 665 -8.71 -12.63 12.93
CA GLU A 665 -9.86 -13.31 13.53
C GLU A 665 -11.15 -12.88 12.83
N HIS A 666 -12.05 -13.85 12.61
CA HIS A 666 -13.35 -13.59 12.00
C HIS A 666 -14.23 -12.76 12.94
N TYR A 667 -14.62 -11.61 12.45
CA TYR A 667 -15.67 -10.77 13.04
C TYR A 667 -16.66 -10.42 11.93
N GLU A 668 -17.94 -10.46 12.25
CA GLU A 668 -18.98 -10.00 11.33
C GLU A 668 -18.86 -8.49 11.07
N PRO A 669 -19.34 -8.01 9.90
CA PRO A 669 -19.52 -6.58 9.66
C PRO A 669 -20.38 -5.92 10.77
N VAL A 670 -20.26 -4.59 10.91
CA VAL A 670 -21.00 -3.83 11.93
C VAL A 670 -22.53 -4.00 11.74
N GLU A 671 -22.99 -3.94 10.50
CA GLU A 671 -24.34 -4.32 10.10
C GLU A 671 -24.28 -5.71 9.47
N THR A 672 -24.90 -6.70 10.12
CA THR A 672 -24.89 -8.09 9.65
C THR A 672 -26.25 -8.75 9.88
N PRO A 673 -26.75 -9.57 8.94
CA PRO A 673 -27.98 -10.32 9.12
C PRO A 673 -27.78 -11.63 9.90
N VAL A 674 -26.54 -11.95 10.30
CA VAL A 674 -26.20 -13.23 10.97
C VAL A 674 -25.45 -13.00 12.27
N GLU A 675 -25.43 -14.03 13.11
CA GLU A 675 -24.62 -14.07 14.33
C GLU A 675 -23.21 -14.60 14.05
N ASN A 676 -22.23 -14.18 14.87
CA ASN A 676 -20.89 -14.75 14.81
C ASN A 676 -20.89 -16.13 15.48
N VAL A 677 -20.67 -17.18 14.69
CA VAL A 677 -20.68 -18.57 15.18
C VAL A 677 -19.31 -19.05 15.66
N LEU A 678 -18.24 -18.27 15.46
CA LEU A 678 -16.87 -18.64 15.85
C LEU A 678 -16.52 -18.20 17.27
N SER A 679 -17.12 -17.10 17.74
CA SER A 679 -16.88 -16.54 19.07
C SER A 679 -18.01 -15.64 19.53
N LYS A 680 -18.03 -15.28 20.83
CA LYS A 680 -19.00 -14.33 21.40
C LYS A 680 -18.81 -12.90 20.91
N GLN A 681 -17.64 -12.54 20.39
CA GLN A 681 -17.37 -11.21 19.86
C GLN A 681 -17.96 -11.08 18.45
N LYS A 682 -19.13 -10.44 18.32
CA LYS A 682 -19.87 -10.33 17.05
C LYS A 682 -19.08 -9.62 15.95
N SER A 683 -18.87 -8.31 16.11
CA SER A 683 -18.10 -7.46 15.17
C SER A 683 -16.77 -7.05 15.77
N SER A 684 -15.86 -6.48 14.97
CA SER A 684 -14.52 -6.11 15.44
C SER A 684 -14.59 -5.21 16.70
N PRO A 685 -13.91 -5.59 17.81
CA PRO A 685 -13.97 -4.86 19.06
C PRO A 685 -13.31 -3.48 18.98
N VAL A 686 -12.55 -3.22 17.91
CA VAL A 686 -11.85 -1.94 17.66
C VAL A 686 -12.36 -1.22 16.42
N ALA A 687 -13.47 -1.66 15.81
CA ALA A 687 -14.10 -0.95 14.71
C ALA A 687 -14.47 0.47 15.15
N LYS A 688 -14.10 1.47 14.35
CA LYS A 688 -14.49 2.86 14.56
C LYS A 688 -15.90 3.09 14.05
N ILE A 689 -16.73 3.74 14.86
CA ILE A 689 -18.10 4.12 14.51
C ILE A 689 -18.27 5.60 14.84
N TYR A 690 -18.49 6.42 13.83
CA TYR A 690 -18.77 7.85 14.01
C TYR A 690 -20.26 8.03 14.36
N LYS A 691 -20.53 8.51 15.57
CA LYS A 691 -21.90 8.82 16.02
C LYS A 691 -22.34 10.13 15.38
N SER A 692 -23.44 10.08 14.63
CA SER A 692 -24.10 11.23 14.00
C SER A 692 -25.57 10.86 13.78
N ASP A 693 -26.49 11.81 13.93
CA ASP A 693 -27.91 11.61 13.58
C ASP A 693 -28.11 11.27 12.09
N LYS A 694 -27.10 11.54 11.26
CA LYS A 694 -27.08 11.20 9.84
C LYS A 694 -26.47 9.83 9.57
N ASN A 695 -25.94 9.12 10.57
CA ASN A 695 -25.28 7.82 10.42
C ASN A 695 -25.93 6.74 11.31
N PRO A 696 -27.22 6.42 11.13
CA PRO A 696 -27.87 5.34 11.86
C PRO A 696 -27.28 3.99 11.46
N ILE A 697 -27.13 3.09 12.44
CA ILE A 697 -26.76 1.68 12.20
C ILE A 697 -28.06 0.87 12.14
N GLY A 698 -28.28 0.19 11.03
CA GLY A 698 -29.42 -0.68 10.78
C GLY A 698 -29.33 -2.03 11.48
N THR A 699 -30.46 -2.71 11.52
CA THR A 699 -30.63 -4.04 12.12
C THR A 699 -31.34 -4.97 11.14
N ALA A 700 -31.11 -6.29 11.29
CA ALA A 700 -31.58 -7.31 10.35
C ALA A 700 -33.11 -7.42 10.26
N ASP A 701 -33.85 -7.03 11.29
CA ASP A 701 -35.32 -6.97 11.27
C ASP A 701 -35.87 -5.91 10.31
N LYS A 702 -35.08 -4.87 10.00
CA LYS A 702 -35.44 -3.81 9.05
C LYS A 702 -34.73 -3.96 7.71
N TYR A 703 -33.47 -4.37 7.73
CA TYR A 703 -32.60 -4.50 6.56
C TYR A 703 -32.03 -5.94 6.52
N PRO A 704 -32.82 -6.94 6.08
CA PRO A 704 -32.45 -8.35 6.20
C PRO A 704 -31.43 -8.82 5.15
N TYR A 705 -31.13 -8.02 4.13
CA TYR A 705 -30.27 -8.40 3.02
C TYR A 705 -28.87 -7.79 3.14
N VAL A 706 -27.87 -8.55 2.70
CA VAL A 706 -26.51 -8.01 2.51
C VAL A 706 -26.50 -7.16 1.23
N LEU A 707 -26.31 -5.86 1.38
CA LEU A 707 -26.08 -4.94 0.27
C LEU A 707 -24.58 -4.71 0.07
N THR A 708 -24.13 -4.68 -1.18
CA THR A 708 -22.74 -4.42 -1.53
C THR A 708 -22.66 -3.57 -2.80
N THR A 709 -21.62 -2.74 -2.90
CA THR A 709 -21.38 -1.85 -4.04
C THR A 709 -20.12 -2.27 -4.77
N TYR A 710 -20.16 -2.32 -6.10
CA TYR A 710 -19.05 -2.74 -6.94
C TYR A 710 -18.97 -1.89 -8.22
N ARG A 711 -18.15 -2.32 -9.19
CA ARG A 711 -17.91 -1.64 -10.46
C ARG A 711 -18.26 -2.55 -11.63
N LEU A 712 -18.54 -1.90 -12.76
CA LEU A 712 -18.69 -2.52 -14.08
C LEU A 712 -17.60 -1.97 -14.99
N THR A 713 -17.15 -2.78 -15.97
CA THR A 713 -16.04 -2.43 -16.88
C THR A 713 -16.20 -1.06 -17.54
N GLU A 714 -17.43 -0.69 -17.88
CA GLU A 714 -17.80 0.47 -18.68
C GLU A 714 -17.71 1.80 -17.92
N HIS A 715 -17.78 1.76 -16.58
CA HIS A 715 -17.80 2.96 -15.75
C HIS A 715 -16.65 3.03 -14.74
N HIS A 716 -16.09 4.22 -14.60
CA HIS A 716 -15.01 4.50 -13.66
C HIS A 716 -15.53 5.29 -12.45
N LEU A 717 -15.47 4.66 -11.27
CA LEU A 717 -15.82 5.24 -9.95
C LEU A 717 -17.26 5.76 -9.90
N ALA A 718 -17.48 6.97 -9.38
CA ALA A 718 -18.78 7.65 -9.38
C ALA A 718 -19.25 8.06 -10.79
N GLY A 719 -18.49 7.74 -11.85
CA GLY A 719 -18.87 7.99 -13.22
C GLY A 719 -18.68 9.43 -13.70
N ALA A 720 -18.13 10.35 -12.89
CA ALA A 720 -17.94 11.76 -13.28
C ALA A 720 -17.19 11.92 -14.62
N MET A 721 -16.26 11.01 -14.94
CA MET A 721 -15.61 10.99 -16.25
C MET A 721 -16.43 10.22 -17.29
N THR A 722 -16.91 9.03 -16.95
CA THR A 722 -17.39 8.04 -17.93
C THR A 722 -18.88 8.19 -18.28
N ARG A 723 -19.71 8.78 -17.40
CA ARG A 723 -21.10 9.16 -17.72
C ARG A 723 -21.17 10.30 -18.74
N ASN A 724 -20.10 11.09 -18.85
CA ASN A 724 -19.97 12.16 -19.84
C ASN A 724 -19.42 11.66 -21.20
N LEU A 725 -19.19 10.36 -21.36
CA LEU A 725 -18.72 9.75 -22.61
C LEU A 725 -19.87 8.99 -23.29
N PRO A 726 -20.41 9.46 -24.44
CA PRO A 726 -21.62 8.91 -25.04
C PRO A 726 -21.58 7.41 -25.28
N TRP A 727 -20.46 6.85 -25.76
CA TRP A 727 -20.36 5.41 -26.03
C TRP A 727 -20.38 4.55 -24.77
N LEU A 728 -19.85 5.05 -23.64
CA LEU A 728 -19.90 4.32 -22.37
C LEU A 728 -21.29 4.44 -21.73
N ALA A 729 -21.90 5.63 -21.81
CA ALA A 729 -23.28 5.84 -21.39
C ALA A 729 -24.27 5.01 -22.24
N GLU A 730 -24.01 4.79 -23.53
CA GLU A 730 -24.82 3.90 -24.37
C GLU A 730 -24.74 2.44 -23.90
N LEU A 731 -23.53 1.97 -23.53
CA LEU A 731 -23.33 0.60 -23.05
C LEU A 731 -23.96 0.36 -21.67
N MET A 732 -23.91 1.35 -20.77
CA MET A 732 -24.47 1.29 -19.42
C MET A 732 -25.25 2.58 -19.08
N PRO A 733 -26.47 2.75 -19.62
CA PRO A 733 -27.20 4.03 -19.55
C PRO A 733 -27.82 4.33 -18.20
N ASN A 734 -28.10 3.30 -17.41
CA ASN A 734 -28.68 3.42 -16.08
C ASN A 734 -27.72 2.77 -15.08
N LEU A 735 -27.28 3.55 -14.10
CA LEU A 735 -26.51 3.11 -12.94
C LEU A 735 -27.40 3.00 -11.71
#